data_AF-A0A855MPM5-F1
#
_entry.id   AF-A0A855MPM5-F1
#
_cell.length_a   1.000
_cell.length_b   1.000
_cell.length_c   1.000
_cell.angle_alpha   90.00
_cell.angle_beta   90.00
_cell.angle_gamma   90.00
#
_symmetry.space_group_name_H-M   'P 1'
#
loop_
_entity.id
_entity.type
_entity.pdbx_description
1 polymer ?
#
loop_
_entity_poly.entity_id
_entity_poly.type
_entity_poly.pdbx_seq_one_letter_code
_entity_poly.pdbx_strand_id
1 'polypeptide(L)'
;MSNFNFPKGSEWRKWDLQIHVPGSKHADQYSTKKGNDVWEKFIEYIKNSDITVFGITDYFSVVGYETFRDKIKNIEELKNKQFFPCVELRLDINVNIDSEQLQCHLIFDSNYDINKIKDFLAHLPLKNKMPNGAVAYCTEDDITACGGYDKISITKEKLEESLKSSFGNDRPFLIAGVASGMGSNRAIANSNIKKELSDIFDDFCDLFFGCEENREYYLNESRYENKSLKAKAKPVVSISDCHTLEDCKNRLGKKYSVPNNEEKDLERYGFSWIKADPNFEGLRQIIFEPFDRVAFGFEKPELKRPYYLIDKVRFLDNTGQGNFPSDAIEINQNLVTIIGGKSTGKSLLLYYIAKTIDRKEVETRFADLSEASQYDFDKSADFNFEVVWADGARMYLKNTKGSNGSDERKILYIPQNYLNRLSEESTGSRDTINKFVKDVLLQDETVRENYENKLTRIKGLTKLIPTNVADLYQIKQEIKEVEENIKQFGEENGIKTYIAQLKKEAEDIKSKSGLSNHEIKDYEALLEKETETTTSITVLSDDKKSLVSFKQNLMQQLKSLEKLYNEQSSYLGNDEIKKEFTKEFDRIGQLGTNLLTATDKVITYADSKIKTHQEELEKIKKELMPFMAKVKLQDELKKKNKAISDEQNKLNKINLEKKKLESKKDLYEKEKKYLIETYQQIFNVYGEVRNEFKRYENKFEDISLNVLVGFNEKVFNEEVIDAFLNKRDIKRNISSISWKDEYEYHFDPNKHLSFISEIFNAVVDEKIKTVRNRAAKDAAVKILENYFDLDFKISYKNDPLDKMSPGKKGLVLLRFLIDLSNEEWPILLDQPEDDLDNRSVYDDLVSFIKNKKKKRQIIIVTHNPNLVVGADAEQVIVANQEGQEKGRDNKKFKFEYISGALENSFELPEAKQKAILFRKGIRQHVCEVLEGGQIAFEKREKKYGFRIS
;
A
#
# COMPACT_ATOMS: atom_id res chain seq x y z
N MET A 1 -32.16 32.00 12.73
CA MET A 1 -30.89 31.26 12.91
C MET A 1 -30.83 30.19 11.83
N SER A 2 -29.64 29.86 11.32
CA SER A 2 -29.48 28.71 10.42
C SER A 2 -29.79 27.43 11.20
N ASN A 3 -30.48 26.46 10.61
CA ASN A 3 -30.68 25.14 11.24
C ASN A 3 -29.48 24.20 11.02
N PHE A 4 -28.46 24.65 10.28
CA PHE A 4 -27.21 23.94 10.00
C PHE A 4 -26.04 24.77 10.55
N ASN A 5 -25.88 24.78 11.88
CA ASN A 5 -24.84 25.56 12.54
C ASN A 5 -23.46 24.87 12.55
N PHE A 6 -23.43 23.56 12.29
CA PHE A 6 -22.22 22.73 12.29
C PHE A 6 -22.10 22.00 10.93
N PRO A 7 -21.73 22.72 9.85
CA PRO A 7 -21.73 22.14 8.51
C PRO A 7 -20.71 21.02 8.33
N LYS A 8 -19.61 21.00 9.10
CA LYS A 8 -18.64 19.89 9.16
C LYS A 8 -19.14 18.67 9.93
N GLY A 9 -20.29 18.76 10.60
CA GLY A 9 -20.82 17.71 11.45
C GLY A 9 -19.98 17.48 12.71
N SER A 10 -19.93 16.22 13.15
CA SER A 10 -19.37 15.84 14.45
C SER A 10 -17.85 16.08 14.48
N GLU A 11 -17.39 16.83 15.48
CA GLU A 11 -15.97 17.12 15.70
C GLU A 11 -15.62 16.94 17.18
N TRP A 12 -14.37 16.60 17.45
CA TRP A 12 -13.84 16.53 18.81
C TRP A 12 -13.83 17.91 19.47
N ARG A 13 -14.60 18.03 20.57
CA ARG A 13 -14.67 19.21 21.44
C ARG A 13 -14.48 18.78 22.89
N LYS A 14 -14.02 19.68 23.76
CA LYS A 14 -13.94 19.42 25.21
C LYS A 14 -15.28 19.67 25.88
N TRP A 15 -15.76 18.70 26.65
CA TRP A 15 -17.04 18.70 27.35
C TRP A 15 -16.78 18.43 28.83
N ASP A 16 -17.48 19.16 29.70
CA ASP A 16 -17.50 18.93 31.14
C ASP A 16 -18.95 18.91 31.62
N LEU A 17 -19.47 17.72 31.92
CA LEU A 17 -20.90 17.51 32.15
C LEU A 17 -21.33 17.68 33.61
N GLN A 18 -20.42 18.08 34.51
CA GLN A 18 -20.77 18.34 35.91
C GLN A 18 -19.93 19.47 36.50
N ILE A 19 -20.59 20.63 36.63
CA ILE A 19 -20.07 21.77 37.36
C ILE A 19 -21.17 22.38 38.23
N HIS A 20 -20.90 22.56 39.53
CA HIS A 20 -21.81 23.26 40.44
C HIS A 20 -21.58 24.77 40.36
N VAL A 21 -22.64 25.55 40.52
CA VAL A 21 -22.60 27.02 40.44
C VAL A 21 -22.57 27.68 41.82
N PRO A 22 -22.13 28.95 41.95
CA PRO A 22 -22.28 29.70 43.20
C PRO A 22 -23.76 29.74 43.65
N GLY A 23 -24.04 29.44 44.91
CA GLY A 23 -25.40 29.31 45.43
C GLY A 23 -26.05 27.95 45.17
N SER A 24 -25.30 26.92 44.76
CA SER A 24 -25.81 25.54 44.67
C SER A 24 -26.38 25.07 46.02
N LYS A 25 -27.45 24.28 45.99
CA LYS A 25 -28.25 23.95 47.19
C LYS A 25 -27.51 23.11 48.25
N HIS A 26 -26.42 22.47 47.88
CA HIS A 26 -25.56 21.72 48.78
C HIS A 26 -24.09 21.86 48.37
N ALA A 27 -23.17 21.69 49.34
CA ALA A 27 -21.73 21.76 49.13
C ALA A 27 -21.22 23.02 48.41
N ASP A 28 -21.93 24.15 48.49
CA ASP A 28 -21.45 25.43 47.96
C ASP A 28 -20.31 25.98 48.83
N GLN A 29 -19.13 26.08 48.23
CA GLN A 29 -17.93 26.60 48.86
C GLN A 29 -17.34 27.77 48.06
N TYR A 30 -18.12 28.36 47.14
CA TYR A 30 -17.70 29.50 46.35
C TYR A 30 -17.58 30.76 47.20
N SER A 31 -16.36 31.31 47.30
CA SER A 31 -16.09 32.52 48.09
C SER A 31 -15.00 33.39 47.47
N THR A 32 -15.04 34.68 47.76
CA THR A 32 -14.06 35.68 47.31
C THR A 32 -13.60 36.59 48.45
N LYS A 33 -12.46 37.27 48.26
CA LYS A 33 -12.06 38.37 49.16
C LYS A 33 -13.09 39.51 49.09
N LYS A 34 -13.35 40.15 50.23
CA LYS A 34 -14.28 41.31 50.38
C LYS A 34 -14.17 42.28 49.20
N GLY A 35 -15.30 42.54 48.53
CA GLY A 35 -15.41 43.50 47.42
C GLY A 35 -15.37 42.91 46.00
N ASN A 36 -15.17 41.59 45.83
CA ASN A 36 -15.27 40.94 44.52
C ASN A 36 -16.55 40.11 44.42
N ASP A 37 -17.26 40.16 43.29
CA ASP A 37 -18.40 39.27 43.03
C ASP A 37 -17.91 37.85 42.70
N VAL A 38 -18.45 36.86 43.41
CA VAL A 38 -18.20 35.43 43.21
C VAL A 38 -18.67 34.99 41.82
N TRP A 39 -19.82 35.49 41.37
CA TRP A 39 -20.40 35.15 40.07
C TRP A 39 -19.57 35.69 38.91
N GLU A 40 -19.05 36.92 39.02
CA GLU A 40 -18.19 37.50 37.98
C GLU A 40 -16.96 36.62 37.76
N LYS A 41 -16.29 36.19 38.84
CA LYS A 41 -15.11 35.31 38.74
C LYS A 41 -15.45 33.92 38.22
N PHE A 42 -16.56 33.33 38.65
CA PHE A 42 -17.01 32.04 38.14
C PHE A 42 -17.24 32.10 36.62
N ILE A 43 -17.98 33.10 36.16
CA ILE A 43 -18.26 33.32 34.73
C ILE A 43 -16.96 33.58 33.95
N GLU A 44 -16.00 34.30 34.54
CA GLU A 44 -14.68 34.52 33.94
C GLU A 44 -13.93 33.20 33.69
N TYR A 45 -13.96 32.25 34.63
CA TYR A 45 -13.36 30.92 34.41
C TYR A 45 -14.05 30.13 33.30
N ILE A 46 -15.39 30.15 33.24
CA ILE A 46 -16.15 29.49 32.16
C ILE A 46 -15.82 30.10 30.80
N LYS A 47 -15.72 31.43 30.74
CA LYS A 47 -15.38 32.18 29.53
C LYS A 47 -13.98 31.81 29.03
N ASN A 48 -13.00 31.80 29.92
CA ASN A 48 -11.59 31.59 29.58
C ASN A 48 -11.22 30.10 29.40
N SER A 49 -12.11 29.18 29.74
CA SER A 49 -11.94 27.74 29.50
C SER A 49 -12.12 27.40 28.01
N ASP A 50 -11.36 26.40 27.54
CA ASP A 50 -11.49 25.83 26.19
C ASP A 50 -12.59 24.76 26.07
N ILE A 51 -13.31 24.49 27.17
CA ILE A 51 -14.51 23.65 27.17
C ILE A 51 -15.64 24.33 26.38
N THR A 52 -16.28 23.57 25.50
CA THR A 52 -17.38 24.06 24.65
C THR A 52 -18.75 23.73 25.23
N VAL A 53 -18.87 22.66 26.02
CA VAL A 53 -20.14 22.18 26.56
C VAL A 53 -20.04 21.94 28.06
N PHE A 54 -21.01 22.47 28.81
CA PHE A 54 -21.08 22.38 30.25
C PHE A 54 -22.40 21.77 30.73
N GLY A 55 -22.33 20.85 31.69
CA GLY A 55 -23.49 20.42 32.48
C GLY A 55 -23.53 21.21 33.78
N ILE A 56 -24.50 22.10 33.91
CA ILE A 56 -24.66 22.97 35.09
C ILE A 56 -25.49 22.22 36.13
N THR A 57 -24.82 21.77 37.19
CA THR A 57 -25.36 20.84 38.17
C THR A 57 -25.86 21.53 39.43
N ASP A 58 -27.05 21.17 39.89
CA ASP A 58 -27.57 21.56 41.19
C ASP A 58 -28.26 20.35 41.87
N TYR A 59 -28.33 20.37 43.20
CA TYR A 59 -28.83 19.25 43.99
C TYR A 59 -30.36 19.29 44.07
N PHE A 60 -31.03 18.26 43.54
CA PHE A 60 -32.51 18.15 43.55
C PHE A 60 -33.25 19.41 43.03
N SER A 61 -32.60 20.20 42.18
CA SER A 61 -33.04 21.54 41.78
C SER A 61 -32.47 21.91 40.41
N VAL A 62 -33.13 22.86 39.72
CA VAL A 62 -32.59 23.54 38.51
C VAL A 62 -32.46 25.06 38.71
N VAL A 63 -32.65 25.55 39.93
CA VAL A 63 -32.60 26.99 40.27
C VAL A 63 -31.21 27.57 40.00
N GLY A 64 -30.14 26.82 40.30
CA GLY A 64 -28.77 27.22 39.96
C GLY A 64 -28.57 27.46 38.46
N TYR A 65 -29.09 26.56 37.62
CA TYR A 65 -29.01 26.69 36.16
C TYR A 65 -29.77 27.93 35.64
N GLU A 66 -30.96 28.21 36.15
CA GLU A 66 -31.71 29.42 35.76
C GLU A 66 -30.97 30.69 36.13
N THR A 67 -30.46 30.75 37.36
CA THR A 67 -29.70 31.89 37.86
C THR A 67 -28.46 32.12 36.99
N PHE A 68 -27.75 31.05 36.64
CA PHE A 68 -26.62 31.10 35.73
C PHE A 68 -27.04 31.60 34.34
N ARG A 69 -28.08 31.02 33.74
CA ARG A 69 -28.61 31.42 32.43
C ARG A 69 -28.97 32.91 32.38
N ASP A 70 -29.61 33.42 33.42
CA ASP A 70 -29.99 34.83 33.52
C ASP A 70 -28.78 35.77 33.62
N LYS A 71 -27.71 35.33 34.29
CA LYS A 71 -26.45 36.09 34.39
C LYS A 71 -25.66 36.10 33.09
N ILE A 72 -25.73 35.04 32.27
CA ILE A 72 -24.94 34.94 31.03
C ILE A 72 -25.65 35.42 29.77
N LYS A 73 -26.97 35.67 29.79
CA LYS A 73 -27.80 35.94 28.60
C LYS A 73 -27.31 37.07 27.68
N ASN A 74 -26.55 38.03 28.22
CA ASN A 74 -26.03 39.19 27.49
C ASN A 74 -24.50 39.14 27.26
N ILE A 75 -23.84 38.01 27.52
CA ILE A 75 -22.39 37.85 27.36
C ILE A 75 -22.10 37.22 26.00
N GLU A 76 -21.55 37.99 25.07
CA GLU A 76 -21.32 37.58 23.68
C GLU A 76 -20.36 36.38 23.58
N GLU A 77 -19.30 36.38 24.39
CA GLU A 77 -18.25 35.35 24.36
C GLU A 77 -18.76 33.96 24.75
N LEU A 78 -19.91 33.88 25.43
CA LEU A 78 -20.52 32.62 25.85
C LEU A 78 -21.53 32.07 24.84
N LYS A 79 -21.88 32.80 23.78
CA LYS A 79 -22.86 32.35 22.77
C LYS A 79 -22.43 31.10 21.99
N ASN A 80 -21.13 30.85 21.91
CA ASN A 80 -20.57 29.67 21.24
C ASN A 80 -20.41 28.46 22.18
N LYS A 81 -20.82 28.58 23.45
CA LYS A 81 -20.80 27.49 24.44
C LYS A 81 -22.21 26.99 24.68
N GLN A 82 -22.33 25.69 24.96
CA GLN A 82 -23.58 25.01 25.23
C GLN A 82 -23.71 24.67 26.73
N PHE A 83 -24.89 24.85 27.31
CA PHE A 83 -25.15 24.65 28.74
C PHE A 83 -26.39 23.78 28.97
N PHE A 84 -26.20 22.59 29.53
CA PHE A 84 -27.29 21.68 29.90
C PHE A 84 -27.68 21.86 31.36
N PRO A 85 -29.00 21.89 31.69
CA PRO A 85 -29.44 21.72 33.07
C PRO A 85 -29.12 20.31 33.54
N CYS A 86 -28.41 20.18 34.65
CA CYS A 86 -28.07 18.91 35.27
C CYS A 86 -28.62 18.88 36.71
N VAL A 87 -29.31 17.80 37.07
CA VAL A 87 -29.86 17.60 38.42
C VAL A 87 -29.16 16.42 39.07
N GLU A 88 -28.46 16.66 40.18
CA GLU A 88 -27.88 15.59 40.99
C GLU A 88 -28.87 15.10 42.04
N LEU A 89 -29.08 13.79 42.05
CA LEU A 89 -29.98 13.06 42.93
C LEU A 89 -29.22 11.96 43.69
N ARG A 90 -29.71 11.62 44.88
CA ARG A 90 -29.25 10.47 45.66
C ARG A 90 -30.31 9.38 45.69
N LEU A 91 -29.92 8.18 45.30
CA LEU A 91 -30.78 7.02 45.34
C LEU A 91 -30.61 6.27 46.66
N ASP A 92 -31.69 5.62 47.10
CA ASP A 92 -31.68 4.86 48.35
C ASP A 92 -31.04 3.47 48.24
N ILE A 93 -30.06 3.34 47.36
CA ILE A 93 -29.30 2.14 47.05
C ILE A 93 -27.88 2.35 47.59
N ASN A 94 -27.40 1.39 48.40
CA ASN A 94 -26.07 1.44 49.00
C ASN A 94 -25.27 0.19 48.60
N VAL A 95 -24.32 0.33 47.67
CA VAL A 95 -23.51 -0.80 47.15
C VAL A 95 -22.04 -0.76 47.59
N ASN A 96 -21.54 0.39 48.06
CA ASN A 96 -20.13 0.56 48.41
C ASN A 96 -19.82 0.24 49.90
N ILE A 97 -18.54 0.35 50.27
CA ILE A 97 -18.00 0.04 51.63
C ILE A 97 -18.48 1.07 52.65
N ASP A 98 -18.49 2.33 52.26
CA ASP A 98 -18.85 3.47 53.12
C ASP A 98 -20.38 3.60 53.34
N SER A 99 -21.16 2.67 52.76
CA SER A 99 -22.63 2.66 52.81
C SER A 99 -23.25 3.97 52.32
N GLU A 100 -22.57 4.63 51.38
CA GLU A 100 -23.04 5.84 50.75
C GLU A 100 -24.16 5.51 49.76
N GLN A 101 -25.05 6.47 49.62
CA GLN A 101 -26.13 6.45 48.64
C GLN A 101 -25.57 6.68 47.25
N LEU A 102 -26.04 5.89 46.28
CA LEU A 102 -25.67 6.08 44.88
C LEU A 102 -26.09 7.46 44.36
N GLN A 103 -25.19 8.14 43.68
CA GLN A 103 -25.46 9.38 42.98
C GLN A 103 -25.89 9.11 41.55
N CYS A 104 -26.90 9.87 41.11
CA CYS A 104 -27.47 9.82 39.78
C CYS A 104 -27.70 11.26 39.29
N HIS A 105 -27.28 11.54 38.06
CA HIS A 105 -27.38 12.85 37.43
C HIS A 105 -28.34 12.79 36.25
N LEU A 106 -29.34 13.67 36.25
CA LEU A 106 -30.26 13.86 35.12
C LEU A 106 -29.77 15.05 34.29
N ILE A 107 -29.27 14.77 33.09
CA ILE A 107 -28.80 15.80 32.14
C ILE A 107 -29.94 16.08 31.16
N PHE A 108 -30.54 17.27 31.21
CA PHE A 108 -31.69 17.63 30.39
C PHE A 108 -31.30 18.33 29.08
N ASP A 109 -32.16 18.25 28.07
CA ASP A 109 -32.06 19.08 26.86
C ASP A 109 -32.25 20.55 27.23
N SER A 110 -31.27 21.38 26.90
CA SER A 110 -31.30 22.83 27.06
C SER A 110 -32.45 23.54 26.33
N ASN A 111 -33.00 22.93 25.27
CA ASN A 111 -34.14 23.47 24.53
C ASN A 111 -35.49 23.05 25.13
N TYR A 112 -35.48 22.18 26.14
CA TYR A 112 -36.70 21.74 26.81
C TYR A 112 -37.23 22.83 27.76
N ASP A 113 -38.55 22.83 27.98
CA ASP A 113 -39.18 23.81 28.87
C ASP A 113 -38.77 23.56 30.31
N ILE A 114 -38.01 24.51 30.86
CA ILE A 114 -37.50 24.43 32.24
C ILE A 114 -38.61 24.38 33.29
N ASN A 115 -39.78 24.95 33.01
CA ASN A 115 -40.90 24.89 33.96
C ASN A 115 -41.43 23.48 34.10
N LYS A 116 -41.44 22.69 33.02
CA LYS A 116 -41.81 21.27 33.09
C LYS A 116 -40.79 20.45 33.89
N ILE A 117 -39.50 20.81 33.83
CA ILE A 117 -38.46 20.17 34.65
C ILE A 117 -38.70 20.49 36.14
N LYS A 118 -39.02 21.75 36.46
CA LYS A 118 -39.40 22.16 37.82
C LYS A 118 -40.65 21.45 38.32
N ASP A 119 -41.69 21.38 37.49
CA ASP A 119 -42.93 20.70 37.84
C ASP A 119 -42.68 19.21 38.12
N PHE A 120 -41.85 18.56 37.29
CA PHE A 120 -41.40 17.18 37.54
C PHE A 120 -40.72 17.06 38.92
N LEU A 121 -39.75 17.92 39.24
CA LEU A 121 -39.05 17.89 40.52
C LEU A 121 -40.01 18.14 41.70
N ALA A 122 -40.90 19.13 41.59
CA ALA A 122 -41.87 19.45 42.63
C ALA A 122 -42.84 18.30 42.94
N HIS A 123 -43.07 17.39 41.99
CA HIS A 123 -43.91 16.21 42.17
C HIS A 123 -43.14 14.90 42.35
N LEU A 124 -41.80 14.94 42.34
CA LEU A 124 -40.94 13.76 42.51
C LEU A 124 -40.94 13.35 44.00
N PRO A 125 -41.52 12.19 44.36
CA PRO A 125 -41.65 11.80 45.76
C PRO A 125 -40.32 11.34 46.35
N LEU A 126 -39.98 11.88 47.51
CA LEU A 126 -38.84 11.45 48.30
C LEU A 126 -39.10 10.07 48.94
N LYS A 127 -38.03 9.39 49.33
CA LYS A 127 -38.08 8.26 50.27
C LYS A 127 -38.43 8.75 51.67
N ASN A 128 -37.85 9.88 52.06
CA ASN A 128 -38.09 10.52 53.34
C ASN A 128 -39.57 10.94 53.45
N LYS A 129 -40.08 10.96 54.68
CA LYS A 129 -41.43 11.42 54.98
C LYS A 129 -41.37 12.74 55.73
N MET A 130 -42.43 13.52 55.58
CA MET A 130 -42.63 14.71 56.38
C MET A 130 -42.74 14.35 57.87
N PRO A 131 -42.46 15.27 58.81
CA PRO A 131 -42.57 15.01 60.25
C PRO A 131 -43.95 14.49 60.70
N ASN A 132 -45.01 14.82 59.95
CA ASN A 132 -46.39 14.35 60.18
C ASN A 132 -46.71 12.98 59.52
N GLY A 133 -45.74 12.33 58.88
CA GLY A 133 -45.88 11.04 58.20
C GLY A 133 -46.39 11.10 56.75
N ALA A 134 -46.69 12.29 56.22
CA ALA A 134 -47.07 12.47 54.81
C ALA A 134 -45.90 12.20 53.86
N VAL A 135 -46.21 11.95 52.58
CA VAL A 135 -45.21 11.86 51.50
C VAL A 135 -44.58 13.24 51.34
N ALA A 136 -43.24 13.29 51.34
CA ALA A 136 -42.48 14.49 51.01
C ALA A 136 -42.08 14.47 49.53
N TYR A 137 -41.96 15.64 48.92
CA TYR A 137 -41.60 15.82 47.52
C TYR A 137 -40.31 16.65 47.39
N CYS A 138 -39.71 16.75 46.19
CA CYS A 138 -38.50 17.55 45.99
C CYS A 138 -38.81 19.06 45.91
N THR A 139 -39.51 19.59 46.92
CA THR A 139 -39.71 21.03 47.12
C THR A 139 -38.78 21.55 48.22
N GLU A 140 -38.40 22.82 48.17
CA GLU A 140 -37.46 23.40 49.15
C GLU A 140 -38.00 23.30 50.59
N ASP A 141 -39.31 23.49 50.78
CA ASP A 141 -39.98 23.38 52.08
C ASP A 141 -39.95 21.93 52.61
N ASP A 142 -40.29 20.95 51.78
CA ASP A 142 -40.31 19.53 52.17
C ASP A 142 -38.91 19.00 52.43
N ILE A 143 -37.93 19.36 51.59
CA ILE A 143 -36.53 18.98 51.77
C ILE A 143 -35.99 19.54 53.09
N THR A 144 -36.30 20.81 53.39
CA THR A 144 -35.92 21.43 54.66
C THR A 144 -36.59 20.73 55.85
N ALA A 145 -37.88 20.41 55.74
CA ALA A 145 -38.62 19.67 56.76
C ALA A 145 -38.09 18.24 56.97
N CYS A 146 -37.55 17.61 55.92
CA CYS A 146 -36.88 16.31 55.98
C CYS A 146 -35.43 16.37 56.48
N GLY A 147 -34.93 17.56 56.84
CA GLY A 147 -33.64 17.74 57.50
C GLY A 147 -32.49 18.18 56.60
N GLY A 148 -32.76 18.60 55.36
CA GLY A 148 -31.80 19.19 54.42
C GLY A 148 -31.43 18.30 53.23
N TYR A 149 -30.80 18.92 52.22
CA TYR A 149 -30.36 18.27 50.97
C TYR A 149 -29.38 17.10 51.20
N ASP A 150 -28.68 17.06 52.33
CA ASP A 150 -27.73 16.00 52.68
C ASP A 150 -28.39 14.70 53.14
N LYS A 151 -29.66 14.75 53.56
CA LYS A 151 -30.36 13.62 54.21
C LYS A 151 -31.49 13.00 53.39
N ILE A 152 -31.80 13.60 52.24
CA ILE A 152 -32.88 13.16 51.37
C ILE A 152 -32.36 12.14 50.33
N SER A 153 -33.25 11.24 49.93
CA SER A 153 -33.01 10.27 48.85
C SER A 153 -34.31 9.93 48.14
N ILE A 154 -34.21 9.35 46.95
CA ILE A 154 -35.33 8.90 46.13
C ILE A 154 -35.14 7.41 45.83
N THR A 155 -36.24 6.66 45.69
CA THR A 155 -36.14 5.26 45.25
C THR A 155 -36.07 5.18 43.72
N LYS A 156 -35.31 4.23 43.20
CA LYS A 156 -35.12 4.04 41.74
C LYS A 156 -36.44 3.87 41.01
N GLU A 157 -37.38 3.12 41.58
CA GLU A 157 -38.71 2.85 41.00
C GLU A 157 -39.53 4.14 40.92
N LYS A 158 -39.56 4.94 41.99
CA LYS A 158 -40.29 6.22 42.01
C LYS A 158 -39.71 7.21 41.00
N LEU A 159 -38.39 7.25 40.86
CA LEU A 159 -37.73 8.08 39.86
C LEU A 159 -38.12 7.65 38.44
N GLU A 160 -38.04 6.36 38.14
CA GLU A 160 -38.39 5.80 36.83
C GLU A 160 -39.87 6.05 36.47
N GLU A 161 -40.79 5.83 37.41
CA GLU A 161 -42.22 6.13 37.26
C GLU A 161 -42.49 7.62 37.02
N SER A 162 -41.81 8.49 37.76
CA SER A 162 -41.98 9.95 37.66
C SER A 162 -41.43 10.49 36.33
N LEU A 163 -40.27 9.97 35.89
CA LEU A 163 -39.69 10.31 34.58
C LEU A 163 -40.63 9.88 33.44
N LYS A 164 -41.14 8.65 33.51
CA LYS A 164 -42.06 8.10 32.50
C LYS A 164 -43.38 8.87 32.46
N SER A 165 -43.95 9.21 33.61
CA SER A 165 -45.22 9.95 33.68
C SER A 165 -45.09 11.41 33.24
N SER A 166 -43.96 12.06 33.53
CA SER A 166 -43.74 13.47 33.21
C SER A 166 -43.31 13.71 31.77
N PHE A 167 -42.48 12.83 31.20
CA PHE A 167 -41.86 13.04 29.90
C PHE A 167 -42.26 12.03 28.82
N GLY A 168 -42.93 10.94 29.19
CA GLY A 168 -43.39 9.92 28.24
C GLY A 168 -42.25 9.40 27.35
N ASN A 169 -42.51 9.36 26.04
CA ASN A 169 -41.54 8.91 25.05
C ASN A 169 -40.59 10.02 24.57
N ASP A 170 -40.84 11.29 24.92
CA ASP A 170 -40.01 12.42 24.47
C ASP A 170 -38.59 12.33 25.06
N ARG A 171 -38.48 11.77 26.29
CA ARG A 171 -37.24 11.53 27.04
C ARG A 171 -36.18 12.64 26.83
N PRO A 172 -36.46 13.88 27.27
CA PRO A 172 -35.58 15.05 27.08
C PRO A 172 -34.42 15.06 28.10
N PHE A 173 -33.97 13.88 28.54
CA PHE A 173 -32.94 13.72 29.56
C PHE A 173 -32.11 12.46 29.31
N LEU A 174 -30.89 12.47 29.82
CA LEU A 174 -30.01 11.32 29.97
C LEU A 174 -29.69 11.09 31.44
N ILE A 175 -29.50 9.83 31.81
CA ILE A 175 -29.20 9.41 33.17
C ILE A 175 -27.71 9.05 33.26
N ALA A 176 -26.95 9.78 34.07
CA ALA A 176 -25.54 9.50 34.31
C ALA A 176 -25.33 8.98 35.74
N GLY A 177 -24.64 7.84 35.87
CA GLY A 177 -24.19 7.32 37.16
C GLY A 177 -22.74 7.70 37.47
N VAL A 178 -22.29 7.53 38.71
CA VAL A 178 -20.89 7.79 39.09
C VAL A 178 -20.10 6.48 39.13
N ALA A 179 -18.98 6.41 38.41
CA ALA A 179 -18.16 5.21 38.24
C ALA A 179 -17.03 5.06 39.28
N SER A 180 -16.63 6.15 39.92
CA SER A 180 -15.61 6.14 40.97
C SER A 180 -15.71 7.41 41.85
N GLY A 181 -15.43 7.27 43.14
CA GLY A 181 -15.60 8.35 44.13
C GLY A 181 -16.82 8.14 45.03
N MET A 182 -17.21 9.21 45.75
CA MET A 182 -18.35 9.22 46.65
C MET A 182 -19.64 8.89 45.87
N GLY A 183 -20.50 8.03 46.42
CA GLY A 183 -21.77 7.65 45.79
C GLY A 183 -21.63 6.83 44.49
N SER A 184 -20.47 6.22 44.25
CA SER A 184 -20.21 5.46 43.02
C SER A 184 -20.79 4.04 43.01
N ASN A 185 -21.05 3.53 41.81
CA ASN A 185 -21.62 2.21 41.56
C ASN A 185 -20.64 1.02 41.78
N ARG A 186 -19.48 1.22 42.41
CA ARG A 186 -18.55 0.10 42.64
C ARG A 186 -18.97 -0.72 43.87
N ALA A 187 -19.52 -1.90 43.61
CA ALA A 187 -19.95 -2.84 44.65
C ALA A 187 -18.78 -3.49 45.41
N ILE A 188 -19.03 -3.87 46.67
CA ILE A 188 -18.08 -4.67 47.48
C ILE A 188 -17.92 -6.07 46.86
N ALA A 189 -16.67 -6.47 46.60
CA ALA A 189 -16.34 -7.75 45.96
C ALA A 189 -16.92 -9.01 46.66
N ASN A 190 -17.25 -8.94 47.96
CA ASN A 190 -17.69 -10.07 48.78
C ASN A 190 -19.22 -10.17 49.01
N SER A 191 -20.04 -9.29 48.42
CA SER A 191 -21.51 -9.32 48.62
C SER A 191 -22.27 -9.45 47.29
N ASN A 192 -22.84 -10.64 47.04
CA ASN A 192 -23.61 -10.90 45.81
C ASN A 192 -24.82 -9.96 45.67
N ILE A 193 -25.54 -9.67 46.77
CA ILE A 193 -26.69 -8.76 46.75
C ILE A 193 -26.28 -7.34 46.32
N LYS A 194 -25.15 -6.83 46.84
CA LYS A 194 -24.68 -5.48 46.47
C LYS A 194 -24.24 -5.42 45.01
N LYS A 195 -23.70 -6.51 44.47
CA LYS A 195 -23.34 -6.59 43.06
C LYS A 195 -24.57 -6.67 42.15
N GLU A 196 -25.60 -7.42 42.52
CA GLU A 196 -26.88 -7.43 41.80
C GLU A 196 -27.56 -6.04 41.79
N LEU A 197 -27.53 -5.32 42.92
CA LEU A 197 -28.01 -3.94 42.98
C LEU A 197 -27.18 -2.98 42.10
N SER A 198 -25.88 -3.24 41.97
CA SER A 198 -24.99 -2.48 41.08
C SER A 198 -25.30 -2.73 39.60
N ASP A 199 -25.61 -3.97 39.22
CA ASP A 199 -26.05 -4.32 37.86
C ASP A 199 -27.39 -3.64 37.53
N ILE A 200 -28.34 -3.59 38.48
CA ILE A 200 -29.65 -2.91 38.31
C ILE A 200 -29.46 -1.40 38.11
N PHE A 201 -28.59 -0.77 38.90
CA PHE A 201 -28.30 0.65 38.73
C PHE A 201 -27.51 0.92 37.45
N ASP A 202 -26.61 0.01 37.05
CA ASP A 202 -25.94 0.10 35.77
C ASP A 202 -26.97 0.13 34.66
N ASP A 203 -27.82 -0.89 34.52
CA ASP A 203 -28.84 -0.97 33.45
C ASP A 203 -29.70 0.30 33.34
N PHE A 204 -30.04 0.91 34.49
CA PHE A 204 -30.78 2.16 34.56
C PHE A 204 -30.05 3.40 33.99
N CYS A 205 -28.72 3.44 34.04
CA CYS A 205 -27.92 4.57 33.55
C CYS A 205 -27.66 4.49 32.04
N ASP A 206 -27.63 5.65 31.38
CA ASP A 206 -27.24 5.79 29.97
C ASP A 206 -25.72 5.93 29.80
N LEU A 207 -25.06 6.59 30.75
CA LEU A 207 -23.62 6.85 30.75
C LEU A 207 -23.07 6.92 32.18
N PHE A 208 -21.75 7.03 32.30
CA PHE A 208 -21.08 7.15 33.60
C PHE A 208 -20.10 8.30 33.66
N PHE A 209 -20.10 9.03 34.78
CA PHE A 209 -19.04 9.97 35.14
C PHE A 209 -17.88 9.23 35.81
N GLY A 210 -16.68 9.35 35.26
CA GLY A 210 -15.50 8.59 35.71
C GLY A 210 -14.23 8.97 34.97
N CYS A 211 -13.19 8.15 35.14
CA CYS A 211 -11.88 8.36 34.53
C CYS A 211 -11.56 7.31 33.45
N GLU A 212 -10.43 7.44 32.78
CA GLU A 212 -10.02 6.55 31.68
C GLU A 212 -9.94 5.08 32.12
N GLU A 213 -9.52 4.82 33.35
CA GLU A 213 -9.41 3.49 33.97
C GLU A 213 -10.77 2.81 34.14
N ASN A 214 -11.87 3.57 34.17
CA ASN A 214 -13.22 3.01 34.23
C ASN A 214 -13.70 2.52 32.85
N ARG A 215 -13.11 3.00 31.75
CA ARG A 215 -13.66 2.83 30.39
C ARG A 215 -13.79 1.36 29.98
N GLU A 216 -12.75 0.57 30.18
CA GLU A 216 -12.75 -0.85 29.77
C GLU A 216 -13.85 -1.65 30.48
N TYR A 217 -14.09 -1.38 31.76
CA TYR A 217 -15.13 -2.03 32.53
C TYR A 217 -16.53 -1.77 31.94
N TYR A 218 -16.88 -0.51 31.68
CA TYR A 218 -18.23 -0.15 31.18
C TYR A 218 -18.44 -0.45 29.69
N LEU A 219 -17.37 -0.65 28.92
CA LEU A 219 -17.46 -1.16 27.56
C LEU A 219 -17.64 -2.68 27.49
N ASN A 220 -17.28 -3.41 28.56
CA ASN A 220 -17.42 -4.86 28.61
C ASN A 220 -18.89 -5.27 28.79
N GLU A 221 -19.45 -5.95 27.79
CA GLU A 221 -20.83 -6.45 27.81
C GLU A 221 -21.05 -7.64 28.77
N SER A 222 -19.97 -8.30 29.21
CA SER A 222 -20.03 -9.44 30.13
C SER A 222 -19.82 -9.06 31.60
N ARG A 223 -19.88 -7.76 31.92
CA ARG A 223 -19.56 -7.22 33.25
C ARG A 223 -20.58 -7.54 34.34
N TYR A 224 -21.84 -7.80 33.99
CA TYR A 224 -22.87 -8.17 34.97
C TYR A 224 -22.54 -9.48 35.67
N GLU A 225 -22.89 -9.58 36.95
CA GLU A 225 -22.74 -10.81 37.72
C GLU A 225 -23.66 -11.91 37.18
N ASN A 226 -24.90 -11.53 36.82
CA ASN A 226 -25.81 -12.44 36.14
C ASN A 226 -25.37 -12.67 34.69
N LYS A 227 -24.58 -13.73 34.46
CA LYS A 227 -24.05 -14.09 33.14
C LYS A 227 -25.09 -14.48 32.09
N SER A 228 -26.37 -14.62 32.47
CA SER A 228 -27.46 -14.79 31.50
C SER A 228 -27.89 -13.48 30.85
N LEU A 229 -27.54 -12.34 31.45
CA LEU A 229 -27.79 -11.01 30.92
C LEU A 229 -26.51 -10.45 30.31
N LYS A 230 -26.65 -9.68 29.23
CA LYS A 230 -25.57 -8.90 28.64
C LYS A 230 -25.78 -7.43 28.95
N ALA A 231 -24.75 -6.80 29.50
CA ALA A 231 -24.76 -5.37 29.75
C ALA A 231 -24.59 -4.61 28.43
N LYS A 232 -25.28 -3.48 28.27
CA LYS A 232 -25.02 -2.57 27.14
C LYS A 232 -23.67 -1.89 27.36
N ALA A 233 -22.84 -1.76 26.32
CA ALA A 233 -21.61 -0.96 26.40
C ALA A 233 -21.98 0.50 26.68
N LYS A 234 -21.31 1.14 27.64
CA LYS A 234 -21.65 2.50 28.09
C LYS A 234 -20.46 3.45 28.03
N PRO A 235 -20.69 4.72 27.66
CA PRO A 235 -19.66 5.73 27.61
C PRO A 235 -19.30 6.17 29.02
N VAL A 236 -18.00 6.40 29.24
CA VAL A 236 -17.46 7.00 30.46
C VAL A 236 -16.96 8.40 30.13
N VAL A 237 -17.40 9.40 30.89
CA VAL A 237 -17.08 10.82 30.69
C VAL A 237 -16.39 11.36 31.93
N SER A 238 -15.28 12.06 31.75
CA SER A 238 -14.58 12.77 32.81
C SER A 238 -15.19 14.14 33.02
N ILE A 239 -15.31 14.54 34.28
CA ILE A 239 -15.96 15.78 34.70
C ILE A 239 -15.10 16.49 35.74
N SER A 240 -15.30 17.80 35.92
CA SER A 240 -14.49 18.60 36.86
C SER A 240 -15.00 18.56 38.31
N ASP A 241 -16.32 18.44 38.48
CA ASP A 241 -17.01 18.48 39.77
C ASP A 241 -16.59 19.69 40.64
N CYS A 242 -16.65 20.89 40.07
CA CYS A 242 -16.19 22.09 40.78
C CYS A 242 -17.20 22.55 41.83
N HIS A 243 -16.72 22.77 43.07
CA HIS A 243 -17.48 23.36 44.18
C HIS A 243 -16.88 24.69 44.69
N THR A 244 -15.69 25.04 44.20
CA THR A 244 -14.96 26.26 44.59
C THR A 244 -14.40 27.00 43.37
N LEU A 245 -14.04 28.27 43.54
CA LEU A 245 -13.31 29.02 42.52
C LEU A 245 -11.91 28.44 42.24
N GLU A 246 -11.30 27.77 43.22
CA GLU A 246 -10.00 27.13 43.05
C GLU A 246 -10.13 25.82 42.23
N ASP A 247 -11.24 25.09 42.39
CA ASP A 247 -11.56 23.96 41.51
C ASP A 247 -11.74 24.44 40.08
N CYS A 248 -12.52 25.51 39.86
CA CYS A 248 -12.70 26.08 38.52
C CYS A 248 -11.36 26.41 37.86
N LYS A 249 -10.46 27.04 38.63
CA LYS A 249 -9.13 27.42 38.17
C LYS A 249 -8.23 26.22 37.85
N ASN A 250 -8.31 25.15 38.64
CA ASN A 250 -7.36 24.04 38.57
C ASN A 250 -7.86 22.83 37.78
N ARG A 251 -9.17 22.65 37.62
CA ARG A 251 -9.78 21.46 37.02
C ARG A 251 -10.37 21.73 35.63
N LEU A 252 -11.01 22.87 35.38
CA LEU A 252 -11.67 23.14 34.10
C LEU A 252 -10.69 23.11 32.92
N GLY A 253 -10.93 22.19 31.97
CA GLY A 253 -10.10 21.99 30.79
C GLY A 253 -8.71 21.44 31.08
N LYS A 254 -8.44 21.02 32.33
CA LYS A 254 -7.12 20.65 32.85
C LYS A 254 -7.10 19.24 33.43
N LYS A 255 -5.89 18.71 33.59
CA LYS A 255 -5.62 17.50 34.37
C LYS A 255 -5.36 17.91 35.82
N TYR A 256 -5.90 17.16 36.77
CA TYR A 256 -5.80 17.42 38.20
C TYR A 256 -5.59 16.12 38.97
N SER A 257 -5.00 16.24 40.16
CA SER A 257 -4.72 15.11 41.04
C SER A 257 -5.77 15.01 42.13
N VAL A 258 -6.24 13.79 42.41
CA VAL A 258 -7.10 13.48 43.53
C VAL A 258 -6.30 12.64 44.53
N PRO A 259 -6.24 13.03 45.82
CA PRO A 259 -5.55 12.25 46.84
C PRO A 259 -6.10 10.82 46.91
N ASN A 260 -5.21 9.83 46.95
CA ASN A 260 -5.56 8.43 47.17
C ASN A 260 -4.80 7.90 48.39
N ASN A 261 -5.46 7.04 49.19
CA ASN A 261 -4.92 6.51 50.45
C ASN A 261 -3.74 5.53 50.27
N GLU A 262 -3.32 5.23 49.03
CA GLU A 262 -2.28 4.25 48.67
C GLU A 262 -1.03 4.90 48.01
N GLU A 263 -0.53 6.00 48.60
CA GLU A 263 0.79 6.63 48.32
C GLU A 263 1.06 7.25 46.93
N LYS A 264 0.13 7.19 45.96
CA LYS A 264 0.17 8.02 44.73
C LYS A 264 -1.18 8.68 44.46
N ASP A 265 -1.16 9.99 44.23
CA ASP A 265 -2.33 10.74 43.75
C ASP A 265 -2.84 10.16 42.43
N LEU A 266 -4.16 10.00 42.32
CA LEU A 266 -4.82 9.58 41.09
C LEU A 266 -4.98 10.79 40.16
N GLU A 267 -4.45 10.69 38.96
CA GLU A 267 -4.58 11.74 37.96
C GLU A 267 -5.93 11.63 37.22
N ARG A 268 -6.63 12.74 37.05
CA ARG A 268 -7.93 12.84 36.36
C ARG A 268 -7.97 14.03 35.43
N TYR A 269 -8.90 14.03 34.47
CA TYR A 269 -9.18 15.18 33.61
C TYR A 269 -10.50 15.84 34.01
N GLY A 270 -10.56 17.17 34.10
CA GLY A 270 -11.81 17.89 34.32
C GLY A 270 -12.64 18.06 33.05
N PHE A 271 -12.48 17.17 32.07
CA PHE A 271 -13.16 17.16 30.79
C PHE A 271 -12.95 15.82 30.06
N SER A 272 -13.82 15.52 29.10
CA SER A 272 -13.57 14.55 28.04
C SER A 272 -13.60 15.22 26.67
N TRP A 273 -12.87 14.65 25.72
CA TRP A 273 -13.10 14.92 24.31
C TRP A 273 -14.33 14.13 23.87
N ILE A 274 -15.34 14.84 23.34
CA ILE A 274 -16.55 14.24 22.78
C ILE A 274 -16.67 14.64 21.31
N LYS A 275 -16.85 13.64 20.43
CA LYS A 275 -17.04 13.82 18.99
C LYS A 275 -18.52 13.90 18.67
N ALA A 276 -19.07 15.11 18.69
CA ALA A 276 -20.47 15.38 18.39
C ALA A 276 -20.71 16.87 18.12
N ASP A 277 -21.87 17.20 17.56
CA ASP A 277 -22.40 18.56 17.63
C ASP A 277 -22.66 18.95 19.11
N PRO A 278 -22.38 20.21 19.51
CA PRO A 278 -22.60 20.68 20.89
C PRO A 278 -24.08 20.96 21.16
N ASN A 279 -24.90 19.90 21.11
CA ASN A 279 -26.33 19.92 21.42
C ASN A 279 -26.74 18.58 22.08
N PHE A 280 -27.99 18.49 22.54
CA PHE A 280 -28.45 17.32 23.29
C PHE A 280 -28.45 16.04 22.45
N GLU A 281 -28.87 16.09 21.17
CA GLU A 281 -28.85 14.92 20.30
C GLU A 281 -27.42 14.45 19.99
N GLY A 282 -26.45 15.37 19.93
CA GLY A 282 -25.03 15.06 19.86
C GLY A 282 -24.53 14.36 21.12
N LEU A 283 -24.97 14.80 22.31
CA LEU A 283 -24.70 14.07 23.55
C LEU A 283 -25.26 12.65 23.50
N ARG A 284 -26.46 12.45 22.95
CA ARG A 284 -27.05 11.10 22.84
C ARG A 284 -26.24 10.17 21.95
N GLN A 285 -25.52 10.68 20.94
CA GLN A 285 -24.72 9.85 20.03
C GLN A 285 -23.62 9.06 20.74
N ILE A 286 -23.08 9.55 21.86
CA ILE A 286 -22.03 8.83 22.58
C ILE A 286 -22.52 7.53 23.22
N ILE A 287 -23.85 7.37 23.39
CA ILE A 287 -24.45 6.13 23.92
C ILE A 287 -24.47 5.06 22.83
N PHE A 288 -24.64 5.45 21.57
CA PHE A 288 -24.65 4.52 20.43
C PHE A 288 -23.24 4.13 20.00
N GLU A 289 -22.26 5.04 20.15
CA GLU A 289 -20.85 4.81 19.79
C GLU A 289 -19.90 5.14 20.96
N PRO A 290 -20.00 4.43 22.10
CA PRO A 290 -19.31 4.76 23.34
C PRO A 290 -17.79 4.61 23.27
N PHE A 291 -17.29 3.77 22.36
CA PHE A 291 -15.87 3.61 22.13
C PHE A 291 -15.31 4.72 21.22
N ASP A 292 -16.00 5.07 20.14
CA ASP A 292 -15.46 5.93 19.08
C ASP A 292 -15.69 7.43 19.28
N ARG A 293 -16.62 7.82 20.16
CA ARG A 293 -17.01 9.23 20.36
C ARG A 293 -16.59 9.85 21.68
N VAL A 294 -15.93 9.10 22.57
CA VAL A 294 -15.39 9.61 23.85
C VAL A 294 -13.92 9.26 24.01
N ALA A 295 -13.10 10.28 24.31
CA ALA A 295 -11.67 10.13 24.50
C ALA A 295 -11.15 10.97 25.67
N PHE A 296 -10.01 10.55 26.22
CA PHE A 296 -9.31 11.16 27.34
C PHE A 296 -7.94 11.68 26.86
N GLY A 297 -7.33 12.60 27.61
CA GLY A 297 -6.01 13.15 27.29
C GLY A 297 -6.02 14.64 26.95
N PHE A 298 -4.84 15.26 27.00
CA PHE A 298 -4.65 16.66 26.66
C PHE A 298 -4.70 16.93 25.15
N GLU A 299 -4.12 16.03 24.36
CA GLU A 299 -4.07 16.17 22.91
C GLU A 299 -5.43 15.89 22.29
N LYS A 300 -5.77 16.64 21.24
CA LYS A 300 -7.00 16.41 20.47
C LYS A 300 -6.90 15.02 19.80
N PRO A 301 -7.89 14.13 19.99
CA PRO A 301 -7.88 12.81 19.35
C PRO A 301 -7.87 12.91 17.83
N GLU A 302 -7.29 11.90 17.17
CA GLU A 302 -7.31 11.73 15.71
C GLU A 302 -6.74 12.94 14.95
N LEU A 303 -5.70 13.58 15.49
CA LEU A 303 -5.03 14.71 14.85
C LEU A 303 -4.36 14.25 13.54
N LYS A 304 -4.71 14.89 12.43
CA LYS A 304 -4.13 14.66 11.11
C LYS A 304 -3.37 15.89 10.63
N ARG A 305 -2.37 15.69 9.75
CA ARG A 305 -1.55 16.80 9.24
C ARG A 305 -2.39 17.68 8.30
N PRO A 306 -2.42 19.01 8.48
CA PRO A 306 -3.31 19.88 7.70
C PRO A 306 -3.14 19.81 6.17
N TYR A 307 -1.91 19.55 5.71
CA TYR A 307 -1.59 19.44 4.29
C TYR A 307 -2.05 18.12 3.63
N TYR A 308 -2.61 17.18 4.41
CA TYR A 308 -3.30 15.97 3.92
C TYR A 308 -4.83 16.07 4.00
N LEU A 309 -5.39 17.22 4.38
CA LEU A 309 -6.83 17.39 4.60
C LEU A 309 -7.43 18.41 3.65
N ILE A 310 -8.49 17.99 2.95
CA ILE A 310 -9.40 18.89 2.27
C ILE A 310 -10.28 19.57 3.33
N ASP A 311 -10.26 20.90 3.39
CA ASP A 311 -11.03 21.69 4.36
C ASP A 311 -12.35 22.18 3.77
N LYS A 312 -12.33 22.66 2.52
CA LYS A 312 -13.52 23.21 1.83
C LYS A 312 -13.44 22.98 0.34
N VAL A 313 -14.61 22.90 -0.29
CA VAL A 313 -14.75 22.80 -1.74
C VAL A 313 -15.86 23.72 -2.23
N ARG A 314 -15.74 24.27 -3.43
CA ARG A 314 -16.81 25.09 -4.03
C ARG A 314 -16.85 25.01 -5.55
N PHE A 315 -18.06 25.05 -6.08
CA PHE A 315 -18.29 25.32 -7.49
C PHE A 315 -18.12 26.81 -7.78
N LEU A 316 -17.47 27.14 -8.89
CA LEU A 316 -17.36 28.49 -9.41
C LEU A 316 -18.08 28.54 -10.75
N ASP A 317 -19.41 28.65 -10.69
CA ASP A 317 -20.29 28.67 -11.86
C ASP A 317 -20.65 30.10 -12.27
N ASN A 318 -19.92 30.64 -13.24
CA ASN A 318 -20.20 31.95 -13.85
C ASN A 318 -20.91 31.82 -15.21
N THR A 319 -21.45 30.64 -15.54
CA THR A 319 -22.08 30.39 -16.85
C THR A 319 -23.41 31.13 -17.06
N GLY A 320 -23.97 31.71 -15.99
CA GLY A 320 -25.28 32.35 -16.00
C GLY A 320 -26.46 31.37 -16.00
N GLN A 321 -26.21 30.05 -15.99
CA GLN A 321 -27.25 29.02 -15.99
C GLN A 321 -27.80 28.71 -14.58
N GLY A 322 -27.12 29.19 -13.52
CA GLY A 322 -27.53 28.94 -12.14
C GLY A 322 -27.49 27.46 -11.76
N ASN A 323 -26.49 26.71 -12.25
CA ASN A 323 -26.41 25.28 -11.98
C ASN A 323 -25.98 25.01 -10.54
N PHE A 324 -25.00 25.75 -10.02
CA PHE A 324 -24.40 25.49 -8.71
C PHE A 324 -24.28 26.74 -7.81
N PRO A 325 -24.39 26.59 -6.48
CA PRO A 325 -24.05 27.66 -5.54
C PRO A 325 -22.55 27.92 -5.49
N SER A 326 -22.17 29.17 -5.23
CA SER A 326 -20.78 29.60 -5.01
C SER A 326 -20.31 29.48 -3.56
N ASP A 327 -21.22 29.17 -2.64
CA ASP A 327 -20.93 28.99 -1.22
C ASP A 327 -20.04 27.75 -1.02
N ALA A 328 -19.12 27.83 -0.07
CA ALA A 328 -18.20 26.73 0.22
C ALA A 328 -18.91 25.62 1.00
N ILE A 329 -18.70 24.38 0.57
CA ILE A 329 -19.04 23.18 1.33
C ILE A 329 -17.83 22.85 2.19
N GLU A 330 -17.99 22.96 3.51
CA GLU A 330 -16.95 22.55 4.46
C GLU A 330 -16.85 21.03 4.52
N ILE A 331 -15.65 20.49 4.72
CA ILE A 331 -15.35 19.06 4.68
C ILE A 331 -14.73 18.63 6.02
N ASN A 332 -15.26 17.56 6.62
CA ASN A 332 -14.74 16.98 7.85
C ASN A 332 -13.43 16.19 7.60
N GLN A 333 -12.52 16.18 8.58
CA GLN A 333 -11.23 15.48 8.49
C GLN A 333 -11.32 13.93 8.61
N ASN A 334 -12.47 13.39 9.00
CA ASN A 334 -12.71 11.96 9.21
C ASN A 334 -13.52 11.38 8.04
N LEU A 335 -14.69 10.80 8.28
CA LEU A 335 -15.57 10.23 7.25
C LEU A 335 -16.63 11.25 6.83
N VAL A 336 -16.60 11.59 5.54
CA VAL A 336 -17.61 12.39 4.85
C VAL A 336 -18.38 11.47 3.90
N THR A 337 -19.71 11.47 4.03
CA THR A 337 -20.59 10.71 3.13
C THR A 337 -21.41 11.67 2.29
N ILE A 338 -21.56 11.38 1.00
CA ILE A 338 -22.35 12.17 0.06
C ILE A 338 -23.54 11.31 -0.37
N ILE A 339 -24.75 11.73 -0.02
CA ILE A 339 -26.01 11.02 -0.26
C ILE A 339 -26.98 11.88 -1.06
N GLY A 340 -28.05 11.26 -1.57
CA GLY A 340 -29.03 11.89 -2.45
C GLY A 340 -29.63 10.90 -3.45
N GLY A 341 -30.76 11.28 -4.07
CA GLY A 341 -31.43 10.47 -5.09
C GLY A 341 -30.61 10.25 -6.37
N LYS A 342 -31.17 9.52 -7.34
CA LYS A 342 -30.50 9.35 -8.64
C LYS A 342 -30.32 10.71 -9.32
N SER A 343 -29.17 10.89 -9.96
CA SER A 343 -28.80 12.11 -10.71
C SER A 343 -28.71 13.41 -9.89
N THR A 344 -28.69 13.38 -8.56
CA THR A 344 -28.64 14.61 -7.73
C THR A 344 -27.29 15.31 -7.66
N GLY A 345 -26.28 14.86 -8.41
CA GLY A 345 -24.94 15.49 -8.42
C GLY A 345 -24.00 15.01 -7.31
N LYS A 346 -24.18 13.80 -6.75
CA LYS A 346 -23.29 13.20 -5.75
C LYS A 346 -21.90 12.87 -6.32
N SER A 347 -21.87 11.97 -7.30
CA SER A 347 -20.65 11.54 -8.01
C SER A 347 -20.02 12.70 -8.76
N LEU A 348 -20.83 13.65 -9.24
CA LEU A 348 -20.36 14.92 -9.83
C LEU A 348 -19.50 15.74 -8.84
N LEU A 349 -19.95 15.90 -7.59
CA LEU A 349 -19.20 16.63 -6.57
C LEU A 349 -17.86 15.92 -6.30
N LEU A 350 -17.90 14.61 -6.03
CA LEU A 350 -16.69 13.82 -5.78
C LEU A 350 -15.71 13.84 -6.96
N TYR A 351 -16.22 13.73 -8.18
CA TYR A 351 -15.44 13.78 -9.42
C TYR A 351 -14.68 15.11 -9.57
N TYR A 352 -15.33 16.26 -9.34
CA TYR A 352 -14.65 17.54 -9.45
C TYR A 352 -13.68 17.82 -8.32
N ILE A 353 -13.93 17.31 -7.11
CA ILE A 353 -12.90 17.31 -6.05
C ILE A 353 -11.68 16.54 -6.54
N ALA A 354 -11.88 15.31 -7.04
CA ALA A 354 -10.79 14.46 -7.47
C ALA A 354 -9.99 15.08 -8.63
N LYS A 355 -10.68 15.52 -9.68
CA LYS A 355 -10.08 16.08 -10.89
C LYS A 355 -9.34 17.39 -10.65
N THR A 356 -9.78 18.19 -9.67
CA THR A 356 -9.11 19.45 -9.30
C THR A 356 -7.80 19.19 -8.55
N ILE A 357 -7.74 18.11 -7.76
CA ILE A 357 -6.56 17.78 -6.96
C ILE A 357 -5.53 17.02 -7.79
N ASP A 358 -5.94 15.90 -8.40
CA ASP A 358 -5.06 15.00 -9.15
C ASP A 358 -5.75 14.54 -10.44
N ARG A 359 -5.61 15.36 -11.47
CA ARG A 359 -6.18 15.09 -12.79
C ARG A 359 -5.63 13.79 -13.41
N LYS A 360 -4.35 13.48 -13.17
CA LYS A 360 -3.68 12.32 -13.74
C LYS A 360 -4.18 11.02 -13.11
N GLU A 361 -4.40 11.01 -11.79
CA GLU A 361 -5.05 9.88 -11.09
C GLU A 361 -6.44 9.62 -11.69
N VAL A 362 -7.27 10.66 -11.84
CA VAL A 362 -8.60 10.51 -12.46
C VAL A 362 -8.49 9.96 -13.89
N GLU A 363 -7.68 10.58 -14.76
CA GLU A 363 -7.51 10.11 -16.14
C GLU A 363 -6.98 8.66 -16.22
N THR A 364 -6.09 8.26 -15.30
CA THR A 364 -5.56 6.89 -15.23
C THR A 364 -6.64 5.88 -14.81
N ARG A 365 -7.47 6.21 -13.82
CA ARG A 365 -8.56 5.33 -13.36
C ARG A 365 -9.70 5.21 -14.38
N PHE A 366 -9.85 6.20 -15.26
CA PHE A 366 -10.80 6.20 -16.37
C PHE A 366 -10.22 5.72 -17.71
N ALA A 367 -8.92 5.48 -17.84
CA ALA A 367 -8.29 5.13 -19.11
C ALA A 367 -8.87 3.87 -19.77
N ASP A 368 -9.26 2.88 -18.96
CA ASP A 368 -9.89 1.63 -19.39
C ASP A 368 -11.43 1.67 -19.28
N LEU A 369 -12.01 2.82 -18.90
CA LEU A 369 -13.46 3.02 -18.85
C LEU A 369 -13.94 3.59 -20.20
N SER A 370 -14.58 2.74 -21.01
CA SER A 370 -15.16 3.06 -22.33
C SER A 370 -16.25 4.15 -22.35
N GLU A 371 -16.54 4.78 -21.22
CA GLU A 371 -17.55 5.84 -21.06
C GLU A 371 -16.96 7.10 -20.38
N ALA A 372 -15.74 7.50 -20.77
CA ALA A 372 -15.11 8.73 -20.31
C ALA A 372 -15.80 10.00 -20.87
N SER A 373 -17.07 10.22 -20.51
CA SER A 373 -17.72 11.54 -20.49
C SER A 373 -19.11 11.44 -19.87
N GLN A 374 -19.24 11.67 -18.56
CA GLN A 374 -20.58 11.87 -17.96
C GLN A 374 -20.79 13.26 -17.35
N TYR A 375 -19.73 14.07 -17.18
CA TYR A 375 -19.85 15.42 -16.63
C TYR A 375 -19.06 16.41 -17.48
N ASP A 376 -19.75 17.32 -18.16
CA ASP A 376 -19.20 18.21 -19.20
C ASP A 376 -19.29 19.70 -18.87
N PHE A 377 -19.64 20.05 -17.63
CA PHE A 377 -19.67 21.44 -17.16
C PHE A 377 -18.30 22.12 -17.30
N ASP A 378 -17.20 21.37 -17.16
CA ASP A 378 -15.84 21.88 -17.32
C ASP A 378 -15.43 22.18 -18.77
N LYS A 379 -16.26 21.90 -19.77
CA LYS A 379 -16.06 22.42 -21.14
C LYS A 379 -16.29 23.93 -21.25
N SER A 380 -17.15 24.49 -20.38
CA SER A 380 -17.41 25.93 -20.39
C SER A 380 -16.22 26.73 -19.83
N ALA A 381 -15.81 27.82 -20.48
CA ALA A 381 -14.75 28.69 -19.97
C ALA A 381 -15.10 29.33 -18.61
N ASP A 382 -16.40 29.53 -18.36
CA ASP A 382 -16.94 30.21 -17.18
C ASP A 382 -17.24 29.28 -16.00
N PHE A 383 -16.88 27.99 -16.12
CA PHE A 383 -16.98 27.02 -15.04
C PHE A 383 -15.60 26.66 -14.48
N ASN A 384 -15.45 26.74 -13.16
CA ASN A 384 -14.27 26.31 -12.42
C ASN A 384 -14.69 25.60 -11.11
N PHE A 385 -13.75 24.98 -10.42
CA PHE A 385 -13.95 24.34 -9.12
C PHE A 385 -12.76 24.67 -8.22
N GLU A 386 -13.00 24.98 -6.95
CA GLU A 386 -11.94 25.25 -5.98
C GLU A 386 -11.92 24.19 -4.88
N VAL A 387 -10.72 23.76 -4.53
CA VAL A 387 -10.42 22.96 -3.34
C VAL A 387 -9.52 23.78 -2.42
N VAL A 388 -9.89 23.90 -1.15
CA VAL A 388 -9.11 24.53 -0.08
C VAL A 388 -8.67 23.45 0.89
N TRP A 389 -7.37 23.41 1.18
CA TRP A 389 -6.76 22.49 2.14
C TRP A 389 -6.71 23.10 3.54
N ALA A 390 -6.58 22.28 4.58
CA ALA A 390 -6.58 22.75 5.97
C ALA A 390 -5.32 23.53 6.36
N ASP A 391 -4.25 23.45 5.55
CA ASP A 391 -3.06 24.32 5.65
C ASP A 391 -3.27 25.72 5.00
N GLY A 392 -4.44 25.96 4.40
CA GLY A 392 -4.81 27.19 3.71
C GLY A 392 -4.48 27.23 2.22
N ALA A 393 -3.82 26.19 1.67
CA ALA A 393 -3.53 26.11 0.25
C ALA A 393 -4.81 25.98 -0.59
N ARG A 394 -4.81 26.57 -1.79
CA ARG A 394 -5.96 26.57 -2.71
C ARG A 394 -5.57 26.01 -4.06
N MET A 395 -6.43 25.17 -4.61
CA MET A 395 -6.29 24.58 -5.94
C MET A 395 -7.55 24.86 -6.77
N TYR A 396 -7.36 25.04 -8.07
CA TYR A 396 -8.44 25.32 -9.02
C TYR A 396 -8.41 24.33 -10.18
N LEU A 397 -9.58 23.88 -10.62
CA LEU A 397 -9.69 22.97 -11.77
C LEU A 397 -9.06 23.57 -13.04
N LYS A 398 -9.20 24.89 -13.21
CA LYS A 398 -8.56 25.67 -14.28
C LYS A 398 -7.71 26.77 -13.65
N ASN A 399 -6.44 26.84 -14.05
CA ASN A 399 -5.51 27.87 -13.59
C ASN A 399 -6.04 29.27 -13.91
N THR A 400 -6.26 30.07 -12.86
CA THR A 400 -6.46 31.52 -12.99
C THR A 400 -5.12 32.23 -12.99
N LYS A 401 -4.90 33.21 -13.88
CA LYS A 401 -3.65 33.99 -13.98
C LYS A 401 -3.18 34.46 -12.58
N GLY A 402 -2.09 33.88 -12.06
CA GLY A 402 -1.48 34.28 -10.79
C GLY A 402 -1.11 33.13 -9.82
N SER A 403 -1.53 31.89 -10.04
CA SER A 403 -1.11 30.75 -9.20
C SER A 403 0.23 30.19 -9.67
N ASN A 404 1.33 30.80 -9.21
CA ASN A 404 2.64 30.14 -9.20
C ASN A 404 2.65 29.12 -8.06
N GLY A 405 2.86 27.84 -8.33
CA GLY A 405 3.07 26.86 -7.27
C GLY A 405 2.96 25.41 -7.72
N SER A 406 4.12 24.81 -7.93
CA SER A 406 4.47 23.43 -8.23
C SER A 406 4.12 22.39 -7.15
N ASP A 407 3.07 22.60 -6.35
CA ASP A 407 2.73 21.68 -5.25
C ASP A 407 1.67 20.68 -5.71
N GLU A 408 2.10 19.65 -6.47
CA GLU A 408 1.25 18.52 -6.83
C GLU A 408 0.80 17.80 -5.55
N ARG A 409 -0.49 17.95 -5.20
CA ARG A 409 -1.16 17.18 -4.15
C ARG A 409 -1.65 15.87 -4.76
N LYS A 410 -1.73 14.81 -3.95
CA LYS A 410 -2.26 13.51 -4.40
C LYS A 410 -3.55 13.14 -3.67
N ILE A 411 -4.26 12.20 -4.25
CA ILE A 411 -5.43 11.53 -3.66
C ILE A 411 -5.46 10.08 -4.12
N LEU A 412 -6.21 9.25 -3.39
CA LEU A 412 -6.61 7.94 -3.87
C LEU A 412 -8.07 8.01 -4.33
N TYR A 413 -8.31 7.91 -5.63
CA TYR A 413 -9.66 7.98 -6.20
C TYR A 413 -10.09 6.64 -6.81
N ILE A 414 -11.28 6.17 -6.42
CA ILE A 414 -11.87 4.93 -6.92
C ILE A 414 -13.25 5.27 -7.50
N PRO A 415 -13.41 5.27 -8.83
CA PRO A 415 -14.68 5.51 -9.47
C PRO A 415 -15.63 4.32 -9.32
N GLN A 416 -16.92 4.56 -9.60
CA GLN A 416 -17.97 3.55 -9.58
C GLN A 416 -17.65 2.39 -10.54
N ASN A 417 -17.98 1.16 -10.14
CA ASN A 417 -17.74 -0.09 -10.89
C ASN A 417 -16.27 -0.42 -11.20
N TYR A 418 -15.30 0.30 -10.62
CA TYR A 418 -13.88 0.08 -10.88
C TYR A 418 -13.42 -1.30 -10.39
N LEU A 419 -13.87 -1.70 -9.20
CA LEU A 419 -13.43 -2.93 -8.55
C LEU A 419 -14.01 -4.17 -9.22
N ASN A 420 -15.26 -4.12 -9.67
CA ASN A 420 -15.88 -5.25 -10.35
C ASN A 420 -15.19 -5.57 -11.68
N ARG A 421 -14.80 -4.56 -12.46
CA ARG A 421 -14.05 -4.77 -13.72
C ARG A 421 -12.69 -5.44 -13.50
N LEU A 422 -11.99 -5.08 -12.43
CA LEU A 422 -10.76 -5.78 -12.03
C LEU A 422 -10.99 -7.26 -11.67
N SER A 423 -12.24 -7.63 -11.34
CA SER A 423 -12.61 -8.97 -10.89
C SER A 423 -13.32 -9.85 -11.95
N GLU A 424 -13.95 -9.25 -12.96
CA GLU A 424 -14.85 -9.92 -13.93
C GLU A 424 -14.20 -10.39 -15.25
N GLU A 425 -12.98 -9.98 -15.60
CA GLU A 425 -12.31 -10.40 -16.86
C GLU A 425 -11.90 -11.88 -16.85
N SER A 426 -12.91 -12.74 -17.05
CA SER A 426 -12.78 -14.14 -17.39
C SER A 426 -11.91 -14.28 -18.64
N THR A 427 -10.79 -15.01 -18.50
CA THR A 427 -9.66 -15.24 -19.44
C THR A 427 -8.47 -14.26 -19.40
N GLY A 428 -8.53 -13.13 -18.67
CA GLY A 428 -7.40 -12.20 -18.45
C GLY A 428 -6.94 -12.01 -16.98
N SER A 429 -7.59 -12.71 -16.05
CA SER A 429 -7.56 -12.40 -14.60
C SER A 429 -6.20 -12.43 -13.90
N ARG A 430 -5.20 -13.18 -14.38
CA ARG A 430 -3.89 -13.25 -13.73
C ARG A 430 -3.05 -12.02 -14.04
N ASP A 431 -2.98 -11.61 -15.29
CA ASP A 431 -2.08 -10.54 -15.73
C ASP A 431 -2.59 -9.16 -15.30
N THR A 432 -3.91 -8.93 -15.36
CA THR A 432 -4.54 -7.69 -14.87
C THR A 432 -4.36 -7.53 -13.36
N ILE A 433 -4.58 -8.59 -12.58
CA ILE A 433 -4.37 -8.57 -11.12
C ILE A 433 -2.88 -8.43 -10.80
N ASN A 434 -1.99 -9.19 -11.45
CA ASN A 434 -0.54 -9.09 -11.23
C ASN A 434 -0.02 -7.69 -11.58
N LYS A 435 -0.50 -7.09 -12.68
CA LYS A 435 -0.19 -5.71 -13.06
C LYS A 435 -0.68 -4.73 -12.00
N PHE A 436 -1.94 -4.80 -11.59
CA PHE A 436 -2.50 -3.95 -10.55
C PHE A 436 -1.70 -4.05 -9.25
N VAL A 437 -1.49 -5.27 -8.75
CA VAL A 437 -0.75 -5.52 -7.50
C VAL A 437 0.68 -4.98 -7.60
N LYS A 438 1.36 -5.26 -8.71
CA LYS A 438 2.70 -4.73 -8.97
C LYS A 438 2.71 -3.20 -8.98
N ASP A 439 1.78 -2.56 -9.68
CA ASP A 439 1.71 -1.10 -9.80
C ASP A 439 1.44 -0.44 -8.44
N VAL A 440 0.61 -1.06 -7.59
CA VAL A 440 0.40 -0.60 -6.21
C VAL A 440 1.67 -0.77 -5.37
N LEU A 441 2.36 -1.90 -5.47
CA LEU A 441 3.60 -2.15 -4.72
C LEU A 441 4.76 -1.23 -5.16
N LEU A 442 4.78 -0.81 -6.42
CA LEU A 442 5.79 0.10 -6.99
C LEU A 442 5.54 1.57 -6.64
N GLN A 443 4.48 1.90 -5.87
CA GLN A 443 4.33 3.23 -5.29
C GLN A 443 5.41 3.54 -4.24
N ASP A 444 6.03 2.51 -3.65
CA ASP A 444 7.22 2.67 -2.81
C ASP A 444 8.45 2.96 -3.70
N GLU A 445 9.00 4.17 -3.59
CA GLU A 445 10.12 4.63 -4.42
C GLU A 445 11.35 3.72 -4.31
N THR A 446 11.65 3.21 -3.11
CA THR A 446 12.80 2.32 -2.91
C THR A 446 12.58 0.97 -3.59
N VAL A 447 11.36 0.42 -3.51
CA VAL A 447 11.00 -0.80 -4.25
C VAL A 447 11.13 -0.55 -5.75
N ARG A 448 10.59 0.58 -6.22
CA ARG A 448 10.56 0.94 -7.63
C ARG A 448 11.96 1.05 -8.22
N GLU A 449 12.86 1.74 -7.55
CA GLU A 449 14.24 1.89 -7.99
C GLU A 449 14.98 0.54 -8.04
N ASN A 450 14.84 -0.29 -6.98
CA ASN A 450 15.41 -1.64 -6.97
C ASN A 450 14.84 -2.52 -8.09
N TYR A 451 13.54 -2.42 -8.36
CA TYR A 451 12.87 -3.15 -9.43
C TYR A 451 13.37 -2.71 -10.81
N GLU A 452 13.45 -1.40 -11.08
CA GLU A 452 13.94 -0.82 -12.34
C GLU A 452 15.41 -1.18 -12.60
N ASN A 453 16.27 -1.13 -11.57
CA ASN A 453 17.67 -1.54 -11.65
C ASN A 453 17.82 -3.02 -12.04
N LYS A 454 17.04 -3.90 -11.41
CA LYS A 454 17.04 -5.35 -11.73
C LYS A 454 16.48 -5.63 -13.12
N LEU A 455 15.45 -4.92 -13.56
CA LEU A 455 14.95 -5.02 -14.94
C LEU A 455 15.99 -4.59 -15.97
N THR A 456 16.79 -3.56 -15.66
CA THR A 456 17.89 -3.14 -16.53
C THR A 456 18.97 -4.23 -16.63
N ARG A 457 19.31 -4.89 -15.52
CA ARG A 457 20.20 -6.06 -15.50
C ARG A 457 19.64 -7.22 -16.34
N ILE A 458 18.34 -7.54 -16.21
CA ILE A 458 17.67 -8.57 -17.02
C ILE A 458 17.78 -8.21 -18.51
N LYS A 459 17.41 -6.98 -18.90
CA LYS A 459 17.53 -6.51 -20.29
C LYS A 459 18.95 -6.63 -20.83
N GLY A 460 19.96 -6.34 -20.01
CA GLY A 460 21.36 -6.52 -20.35
C GLY A 460 21.71 -7.98 -20.66
N LEU A 461 21.37 -8.89 -19.75
CA LEU A 461 21.61 -10.33 -19.92
C LEU A 461 20.87 -10.91 -21.13
N THR A 462 19.60 -10.56 -21.32
CA THR A 462 18.80 -11.03 -22.47
C THR A 462 19.39 -10.58 -23.81
N LYS A 463 20.02 -9.40 -23.87
CA LYS A 463 20.71 -8.92 -25.09
C LYS A 463 21.98 -9.70 -25.45
N LEU A 464 22.63 -10.34 -24.47
CA LEU A 464 23.83 -11.14 -24.71
C LEU A 464 23.51 -12.46 -25.41
N ILE A 465 22.33 -13.03 -25.14
CA ILE A 465 21.96 -14.37 -25.60
C ILE A 465 22.03 -14.51 -27.14
N PRO A 466 21.39 -13.64 -27.97
CA PRO A 466 21.49 -13.76 -29.42
C PRO A 466 22.93 -13.65 -29.95
N THR A 467 23.76 -12.83 -29.31
CA THR A 467 25.17 -12.61 -29.68
C THR A 467 25.99 -13.87 -29.41
N ASN A 468 25.90 -14.39 -28.18
CA ASN A 468 26.64 -15.58 -27.77
C ASN A 468 26.16 -16.84 -28.51
N VAL A 469 24.86 -16.94 -28.82
CA VAL A 469 24.36 -18.01 -29.71
C VAL A 469 24.95 -17.87 -31.11
N ALA A 470 25.10 -16.66 -31.65
CA ALA A 470 25.77 -16.48 -32.94
C ALA A 470 27.24 -16.93 -32.89
N ASP A 471 27.96 -16.58 -31.83
CA ASP A 471 29.36 -16.99 -31.61
C ASP A 471 29.49 -18.52 -31.47
N LEU A 472 28.58 -19.17 -30.75
CA LEU A 472 28.53 -20.63 -30.63
C LEU A 472 28.40 -21.32 -32.00
N TYR A 473 27.51 -20.82 -32.86
CA TYR A 473 27.31 -21.37 -34.20
C TYR A 473 28.50 -21.05 -35.14
N GLN A 474 29.17 -19.92 -34.92
CA GLN A 474 30.42 -19.59 -35.61
C GLN A 474 31.53 -20.58 -35.22
N ILE A 475 31.73 -20.86 -33.93
CA ILE A 475 32.68 -21.88 -33.45
C ILE A 475 32.33 -23.25 -34.04
N LYS A 476 31.04 -23.61 -34.11
CA LYS A 476 30.58 -24.86 -34.72
C LYS A 476 30.94 -24.95 -36.21
N GLN A 477 30.84 -23.85 -36.94
CA GLN A 477 31.26 -23.79 -38.34
C GLN A 477 32.79 -23.93 -38.48
N GLU A 478 33.56 -23.23 -37.65
CA GLU A 478 35.02 -23.34 -37.63
C GLU A 478 35.51 -24.74 -37.29
N ILE A 479 34.82 -25.47 -36.40
CA ILE A 479 35.09 -26.88 -36.12
C ILE A 479 34.92 -27.72 -37.39
N LYS A 480 33.83 -27.51 -38.15
CA LYS A 480 33.60 -28.22 -39.42
C LYS A 480 34.69 -27.90 -40.45
N GLU A 481 35.10 -26.63 -40.57
CA GLU A 481 36.17 -26.20 -41.49
C GLU A 481 37.51 -26.84 -41.12
N VAL A 482 37.87 -26.90 -39.82
CA VAL A 482 39.07 -27.59 -39.35
C VAL A 482 39.01 -29.10 -39.63
N GLU A 483 37.86 -29.73 -39.40
CA GLU A 483 37.65 -31.15 -39.72
C GLU A 483 37.76 -31.43 -41.23
N GLU A 484 37.27 -30.53 -42.09
CA GLU A 484 37.45 -30.60 -43.55
C GLU A 484 38.91 -30.40 -43.97
N ASN A 485 39.62 -29.43 -43.38
CA ASN A 485 41.04 -29.22 -43.63
C ASN A 485 41.87 -30.46 -43.28
N ILE A 486 41.60 -31.10 -42.14
CA ILE A 486 42.25 -32.36 -41.76
C ILE A 486 41.98 -33.46 -42.81
N LYS A 487 40.75 -33.56 -43.33
CA LYS A 487 40.42 -34.52 -44.40
C LYS A 487 41.18 -34.24 -45.71
N GLN A 488 41.39 -32.97 -46.07
CA GLN A 488 42.12 -32.60 -47.29
C GLN A 488 43.60 -32.99 -47.27
N PHE A 489 44.24 -33.04 -46.09
CA PHE A 489 45.65 -33.43 -45.98
C PHE A 489 45.90 -34.93 -46.20
N GLY A 490 44.86 -35.78 -46.13
CA GLY A 490 44.94 -37.23 -46.33
C GLY A 490 44.90 -38.04 -45.03
N GLU A 491 44.74 -39.37 -45.14
CA GLU A 491 44.69 -40.25 -43.98
C GLU A 491 46.07 -40.37 -43.33
N GLU A 492 46.16 -40.03 -42.04
CA GLU A 492 47.41 -40.00 -41.27
C GLU A 492 48.21 -41.30 -41.35
N ASN A 493 47.53 -42.45 -41.27
CA ASN A 493 48.15 -43.77 -41.37
C ASN A 493 48.69 -44.06 -42.78
N GLY A 494 47.97 -43.62 -43.82
CA GLY A 494 48.41 -43.72 -45.20
C GLY A 494 49.68 -42.91 -45.44
N ILE A 495 49.72 -41.67 -44.94
CA ILE A 495 50.90 -40.78 -45.03
C ILE A 495 52.09 -41.39 -44.29
N LYS A 496 51.91 -41.88 -43.06
CA LYS A 496 52.97 -42.57 -42.29
C LYS A 496 53.53 -43.79 -43.02
N THR A 497 52.66 -44.59 -43.63
CA THR A 497 53.05 -45.80 -44.39
C THR A 497 53.85 -45.41 -45.64
N TYR A 498 53.41 -44.38 -46.37
CA TYR A 498 54.10 -43.88 -47.55
C TYR A 498 55.47 -43.26 -47.21
N ILE A 499 55.57 -42.51 -46.11
CA ILE A 499 56.86 -42.02 -45.58
C ILE A 499 57.81 -43.19 -45.30
N ALA A 500 57.33 -44.28 -44.68
CA ALA A 500 58.14 -45.46 -44.40
C ALA A 500 58.61 -46.16 -45.69
N GLN A 501 57.75 -46.24 -46.71
CA GLN A 501 58.11 -46.77 -48.02
C GLN A 501 59.18 -45.89 -48.72
N LEU A 502 58.98 -44.57 -48.75
CA LEU A 502 59.93 -43.64 -49.34
C LEU A 502 61.30 -43.67 -48.65
N LYS A 503 61.32 -43.83 -47.31
CA LYS A 503 62.57 -44.01 -46.54
C LYS A 503 63.31 -45.28 -46.96
N LYS A 504 62.59 -46.39 -47.10
CA LYS A 504 63.16 -47.67 -47.55
C LYS A 504 63.72 -47.60 -48.99
N GLU A 505 62.98 -46.96 -49.90
CA GLU A 505 63.44 -46.74 -51.28
C GLU A 505 64.66 -45.81 -51.35
N ALA A 506 64.73 -44.81 -50.47
CA ALA A 506 65.89 -43.93 -50.35
C ALA A 506 67.14 -44.68 -49.83
N GLU A 507 66.97 -45.63 -48.90
CA GLU A 507 68.04 -46.53 -48.43
C GLU A 507 68.54 -47.48 -49.53
N ASP A 508 67.62 -48.04 -50.34
CA ASP A 508 67.98 -48.94 -51.44
C ASP A 508 68.79 -48.23 -52.54
N ILE A 509 68.44 -46.98 -52.90
CA ILE A 509 69.21 -46.14 -53.85
C ILE A 509 70.61 -45.82 -53.27
N LYS A 510 70.70 -45.68 -51.95
CA LYS A 510 71.94 -45.40 -51.21
C LYS A 510 72.96 -46.53 -51.30
N SER A 511 72.49 -47.78 -51.18
CA SER A 511 73.33 -48.99 -51.27
C SER A 511 74.04 -49.16 -52.63
N LYS A 512 73.57 -48.46 -53.67
CA LYS A 512 74.12 -48.44 -55.03
C LYS A 512 74.96 -47.20 -55.34
N SER A 513 75.15 -46.30 -54.37
CA SER A 513 75.93 -45.07 -54.51
C SER A 513 77.40 -45.28 -54.09
N GLY A 514 78.36 -44.73 -54.83
CA GLY A 514 79.81 -44.97 -54.62
C GLY A 514 80.46 -44.17 -53.48
N LEU A 515 79.73 -43.85 -52.40
CA LEU A 515 80.24 -43.10 -51.24
C LEU A 515 80.87 -44.04 -50.18
N SER A 516 81.83 -43.55 -49.39
CA SER A 516 82.38 -44.31 -48.26
C SER A 516 81.45 -44.29 -47.04
N ASN A 517 81.51 -45.31 -46.17
CA ASN A 517 80.67 -45.41 -44.97
C ASN A 517 80.75 -44.19 -44.02
N HIS A 518 81.88 -43.48 -44.00
CA HIS A 518 82.04 -42.26 -43.19
C HIS A 518 81.36 -41.05 -43.84
N GLU A 519 81.53 -40.86 -45.15
CA GLU A 519 80.88 -39.77 -45.91
C GLU A 519 79.36 -39.92 -45.96
N ILE A 520 78.84 -41.16 -45.90
CA ILE A 520 77.40 -41.44 -45.80
C ILE A 520 76.82 -40.91 -44.48
N LYS A 521 77.51 -41.11 -43.35
CA LYS A 521 77.08 -40.62 -42.04
C LYS A 521 77.10 -39.10 -41.95
N ASP A 522 78.14 -38.45 -42.47
CA ASP A 522 78.25 -36.99 -42.46
C ASP A 522 77.15 -36.34 -43.32
N TYR A 523 76.84 -36.94 -44.48
CA TYR A 523 75.74 -36.52 -45.35
C TYR A 523 74.35 -36.75 -44.73
N GLU A 524 74.15 -37.87 -44.02
CA GLU A 524 72.92 -38.15 -43.25
C GLU A 524 72.67 -37.10 -42.17
N ALA A 525 73.69 -36.83 -41.35
CA ALA A 525 73.59 -35.85 -40.27
C ALA A 525 73.27 -34.45 -40.80
N LEU A 526 73.85 -34.04 -41.94
CA LEU A 526 73.57 -32.75 -42.56
C LEU A 526 72.17 -32.67 -43.18
N LEU A 527 71.67 -33.74 -43.82
CA LEU A 527 70.32 -33.79 -44.36
C LEU A 527 69.26 -33.80 -43.26
N GLU A 528 69.47 -34.59 -42.21
CA GLU A 528 68.59 -34.61 -41.04
C GLU A 528 68.52 -33.21 -40.43
N LYS A 529 69.67 -32.56 -40.25
CA LYS A 529 69.74 -31.18 -39.78
C LYS A 529 69.09 -30.17 -40.73
N GLU A 530 69.19 -30.34 -42.05
CA GLU A 530 68.48 -29.51 -43.05
C GLU A 530 66.95 -29.65 -42.94
N THR A 531 66.47 -30.88 -42.72
CA THR A 531 65.05 -31.15 -42.54
C THR A 531 64.51 -30.63 -41.21
N GLU A 532 65.27 -30.73 -40.12
CA GLU A 532 64.90 -30.24 -38.78
C GLU A 532 64.81 -28.70 -38.73
N THR A 533 65.93 -28.00 -38.95
CA THR A 533 66.07 -27.05 -40.06
C THR A 533 64.81 -26.34 -40.56
N THR A 534 64.40 -26.81 -41.73
CA THR A 534 63.26 -26.35 -42.52
C THR A 534 61.92 -26.53 -41.80
N THR A 535 61.76 -27.63 -41.06
CA THR A 535 60.55 -27.90 -40.27
C THR A 535 60.36 -26.85 -39.18
N SER A 536 61.44 -26.51 -38.47
CA SER A 536 61.44 -25.50 -37.39
C SER A 536 61.09 -24.11 -37.93
N ILE A 537 61.63 -23.73 -39.08
CA ILE A 537 61.26 -22.48 -39.77
C ILE A 537 59.77 -22.45 -40.11
N THR A 538 59.22 -23.57 -40.60
CA THR A 538 57.81 -23.67 -40.97
C THR A 538 56.90 -23.51 -39.73
N VAL A 539 57.20 -24.22 -38.64
CA VAL A 539 56.47 -24.12 -37.37
C VAL A 539 56.53 -22.69 -36.81
N LEU A 540 57.72 -22.10 -36.72
CA LEU A 540 57.88 -20.73 -36.22
C LEU A 540 57.14 -19.70 -37.09
N SER A 541 57.11 -19.91 -38.41
CA SER A 541 56.36 -19.04 -39.32
C SER A 541 54.85 -19.15 -39.11
N ASP A 542 54.33 -20.32 -38.79
CA ASP A 542 52.90 -20.51 -38.52
C ASP A 542 52.53 -19.99 -37.11
N ASP A 543 53.39 -20.16 -36.11
CA ASP A 543 53.25 -19.53 -34.79
C ASP A 543 53.20 -18.00 -34.90
N LYS A 544 54.08 -17.41 -35.72
CA LYS A 544 54.06 -15.97 -35.99
C LYS A 544 52.72 -15.53 -36.60
N LYS A 545 52.18 -16.24 -37.59
CA LYS A 545 50.88 -15.91 -38.19
C LYS A 545 49.76 -15.96 -37.15
N SER A 546 49.78 -16.95 -36.27
CA SER A 546 48.84 -17.06 -35.15
C SER A 546 48.91 -15.84 -34.22
N LEU A 547 50.12 -15.40 -33.84
CA LEU A 547 50.33 -14.22 -33.00
C LEU A 547 49.87 -12.91 -33.67
N VAL A 548 50.04 -12.78 -34.99
CA VAL A 548 49.54 -11.62 -35.74
C VAL A 548 48.01 -11.57 -35.72
N SER A 549 47.35 -12.72 -35.90
CA SER A 549 45.89 -12.82 -35.78
C SER A 549 45.40 -12.49 -34.36
N PHE A 550 46.09 -13.00 -33.34
CA PHE A 550 45.82 -12.65 -31.94
C PHE A 550 45.91 -11.14 -31.70
N LYS A 551 46.96 -10.48 -32.22
CA LYS A 551 47.12 -9.01 -32.13
C LYS A 551 45.92 -8.27 -32.72
N GLN A 552 45.44 -8.68 -33.90
CA GLN A 552 44.31 -8.05 -34.57
C GLN A 552 43.02 -8.19 -33.74
N ASN A 553 42.74 -9.37 -33.20
CA ASN A 553 41.58 -9.59 -32.33
C ASN A 553 41.66 -8.74 -31.06
N LEU A 554 42.83 -8.72 -30.41
CA LEU A 554 43.08 -7.91 -29.22
C LEU A 554 42.83 -6.41 -29.48
N MET A 555 43.26 -5.88 -30.64
CA MET A 555 42.99 -4.49 -31.03
C MET A 555 41.49 -4.19 -31.13
N GLN A 556 40.69 -5.14 -31.65
CA GLN A 556 39.25 -4.96 -31.78
C GLN A 556 38.55 -4.94 -30.42
N GLN A 557 38.96 -5.81 -29.49
CA GLN A 557 38.42 -5.86 -28.13
C GLN A 557 38.72 -4.58 -27.34
N LEU A 558 39.94 -4.05 -27.46
CA LEU A 558 40.33 -2.78 -26.83
C LEU A 558 39.46 -1.61 -27.31
N LYS A 559 39.15 -1.56 -28.62
CA LYS A 559 38.30 -0.51 -29.21
C LYS A 559 36.86 -0.55 -28.68
N SER A 560 36.31 -1.74 -28.45
CA SER A 560 34.99 -1.89 -27.82
C SER A 560 34.99 -1.37 -26.37
N LEU A 561 36.07 -1.61 -25.65
CA LEU A 561 36.25 -1.16 -24.26
C LEU A 561 36.35 0.38 -24.17
N GLU A 562 37.08 1.00 -25.09
CA GLU A 562 37.14 2.47 -25.22
C GLU A 562 35.77 3.08 -25.52
N LYS A 563 34.97 2.43 -26.38
CA LYS A 563 33.62 2.89 -26.70
C LYS A 563 32.72 2.91 -25.46
N LEU A 564 32.75 1.84 -24.65
CA LEU A 564 31.94 1.72 -23.43
C LEU A 564 32.34 2.77 -22.39
N TYR A 565 33.64 3.02 -22.24
CA TYR A 565 34.15 4.10 -21.39
C TYR A 565 33.64 5.49 -21.84
N ASN A 566 33.73 5.79 -23.13
CA ASN A 566 33.28 7.07 -23.69
C ASN A 566 31.76 7.28 -23.55
N GLU A 567 30.98 6.22 -23.81
CA GLU A 567 29.52 6.25 -23.62
C GLU A 567 29.17 6.54 -22.15
N GLN A 568 29.77 5.83 -21.19
CA GLN A 568 29.49 6.05 -19.76
C GLN A 568 29.88 7.46 -19.29
N SER A 569 31.03 7.97 -19.71
CA SER A 569 31.48 9.33 -19.39
C SER A 569 30.51 10.40 -19.91
N SER A 570 29.81 10.13 -21.02
CA SER A 570 28.82 11.07 -21.59
C SER A 570 27.52 11.16 -20.77
N TYR A 571 27.12 10.10 -20.07
CA TYR A 571 25.89 10.07 -19.25
C TYR A 571 26.05 10.64 -17.84
N LEU A 572 27.28 10.83 -17.35
CA LEU A 572 27.54 11.43 -16.05
C LEU A 572 27.22 12.93 -16.08
N GLY A 573 26.16 13.34 -15.38
CA GLY A 573 25.69 14.73 -15.30
C GLY A 573 26.34 15.58 -14.20
N ASN A 574 27.04 14.96 -13.24
CA ASN A 574 27.79 15.67 -12.21
C ASN A 574 29.27 15.80 -12.62
N ASP A 575 29.77 17.03 -12.69
CA ASP A 575 31.12 17.32 -13.19
C ASP A 575 32.25 16.78 -12.30
N GLU A 576 32.06 16.73 -10.98
CA GLU A 576 33.07 16.18 -10.06
C GLU A 576 33.20 14.67 -10.20
N ILE A 577 32.07 13.96 -10.23
CA ILE A 577 32.03 12.51 -10.45
C ILE A 577 32.59 12.17 -11.84
N LYS A 578 32.24 12.96 -12.86
CA LYS A 578 32.76 12.78 -14.22
C LYS A 578 34.28 12.95 -14.28
N LYS A 579 34.84 13.94 -13.59
CA LYS A 579 36.29 14.13 -13.48
C LYS A 579 36.97 12.95 -12.78
N GLU A 580 36.42 12.47 -11.66
CA GLU A 580 37.02 11.34 -10.94
C GLU A 580 36.91 10.04 -11.73
N PHE A 581 35.78 9.78 -12.38
CA PHE A 581 35.60 8.64 -13.30
C PHE A 581 36.63 8.69 -14.45
N THR A 582 36.77 9.84 -15.11
CA THR A 582 37.74 10.02 -16.20
C THR A 582 39.16 9.76 -15.70
N LYS A 583 39.54 10.29 -14.54
CA LYS A 583 40.87 10.11 -13.94
C LYS A 583 41.18 8.66 -13.60
N GLU A 584 40.27 7.94 -12.96
CA GLU A 584 40.51 6.55 -12.54
C GLU A 584 40.54 5.58 -13.74
N PHE A 585 39.76 5.86 -14.79
CA PHE A 585 39.63 4.99 -15.97
C PHE A 585 40.51 5.40 -17.17
N ASP A 586 41.21 6.54 -17.14
CA ASP A 586 42.19 6.95 -18.18
C ASP A 586 43.30 5.90 -18.40
N ARG A 587 43.56 5.09 -17.37
CA ARG A 587 44.53 3.97 -17.41
C ARG A 587 44.13 2.84 -18.37
N ILE A 588 42.89 2.78 -18.84
CA ILE A 588 42.45 1.80 -19.86
C ILE A 588 43.28 1.93 -21.13
N GLY A 589 43.53 3.16 -21.59
CA GLY A 589 44.33 3.40 -22.80
C GLY A 589 45.77 2.90 -22.62
N GLN A 590 46.37 3.15 -21.45
CA GLN A 590 47.72 2.66 -21.12
C GLN A 590 47.78 1.13 -21.09
N LEU A 591 46.78 0.47 -20.50
CA LEU A 591 46.69 -0.99 -20.48
C LEU A 591 46.64 -1.56 -21.91
N GLY A 592 45.85 -0.95 -22.80
CA GLY A 592 45.79 -1.31 -24.22
C GLY A 592 47.14 -1.21 -24.91
N THR A 593 47.85 -0.09 -24.74
CA THR A 593 49.20 0.09 -25.33
C THR A 593 50.22 -0.91 -24.80
N ASN A 594 50.18 -1.24 -23.51
CA ASN A 594 51.10 -2.21 -22.90
C ASN A 594 50.89 -3.63 -23.45
N LEU A 595 49.64 -4.07 -23.60
CA LEU A 595 49.30 -5.39 -24.15
C LEU A 595 49.71 -5.53 -25.61
N LEU A 596 49.46 -4.49 -26.43
CA LEU A 596 49.89 -4.48 -27.83
C LEU A 596 51.42 -4.51 -27.96
N THR A 597 52.12 -3.73 -27.13
CA THR A 597 53.59 -3.71 -27.10
C THR A 597 54.17 -5.05 -26.66
N ALA A 598 53.57 -5.70 -25.66
CA ALA A 598 53.98 -7.04 -25.23
C ALA A 598 53.82 -8.06 -26.36
N THR A 599 52.71 -8.00 -27.09
CA THR A 599 52.45 -8.87 -28.25
C THR A 599 53.48 -8.65 -29.36
N ASP A 600 53.81 -7.39 -29.65
CA ASP A 600 54.83 -7.03 -30.65
C ASP A 600 56.23 -7.55 -30.29
N LYS A 601 56.59 -7.55 -29.01
CA LYS A 601 57.86 -8.13 -28.54
C LYS A 601 57.93 -9.63 -28.84
N VAL A 602 56.83 -10.38 -28.62
CA VAL A 602 56.78 -11.82 -28.90
C VAL A 602 56.84 -12.10 -30.40
N ILE A 603 56.12 -11.32 -31.22
CA ILE A 603 56.19 -11.41 -32.69
C ILE A 603 57.62 -11.16 -33.18
N THR A 604 58.27 -10.12 -32.65
CA THR A 604 59.67 -9.77 -33.00
C THR A 604 60.64 -10.88 -32.59
N TYR A 605 60.41 -11.51 -31.43
CA TYR A 605 61.21 -12.65 -30.99
C TYR A 605 61.06 -13.85 -31.94
N ALA A 606 59.83 -14.19 -32.35
CA ALA A 606 59.59 -15.23 -33.34
C ALA A 606 60.30 -14.93 -34.67
N ASP A 607 60.24 -13.67 -35.15
CA ASP A 607 60.97 -13.22 -36.34
C ASP A 607 62.48 -13.40 -36.23
N SER A 608 63.05 -13.05 -35.07
CA SER A 608 64.49 -13.23 -34.85
C SER A 608 64.91 -14.70 -34.92
N LYS A 609 64.09 -15.61 -34.35
CA LYS A 609 64.34 -17.05 -34.39
C LYS A 609 64.21 -17.62 -35.80
N ILE A 610 63.20 -17.18 -36.56
CA ILE A 610 63.05 -17.54 -37.98
C ILE A 610 64.30 -17.14 -38.75
N LYS A 611 64.80 -15.91 -38.55
CA LYS A 611 66.00 -15.42 -39.23
C LYS A 611 67.26 -16.23 -38.89
N THR A 612 67.49 -16.54 -37.61
CA THR A 612 68.59 -17.45 -37.19
C THR A 612 68.45 -18.83 -37.84
N HIS A 613 67.22 -19.35 -37.85
CA HIS A 613 66.73 -20.48 -38.64
C HIS A 613 67.28 -20.51 -40.07
N GLN A 614 67.00 -19.44 -40.80
CA GLN A 614 67.32 -19.27 -42.20
C GLN A 614 68.83 -19.17 -42.45
N GLU A 615 69.55 -18.45 -41.58
CA GLU A 615 71.01 -18.33 -41.68
C GLU A 615 71.71 -19.69 -41.46
N GLU A 616 71.25 -20.48 -40.49
CA GLU A 616 71.75 -21.84 -40.26
C GLU A 616 71.44 -22.78 -41.43
N LEU A 617 70.21 -22.70 -41.98
CA LEU A 617 69.83 -23.47 -43.15
C LEU A 617 70.71 -23.18 -44.36
N GLU A 618 71.06 -21.91 -44.63
CA GLU A 618 71.96 -21.53 -45.71
C GLU A 618 73.39 -22.06 -45.50
N LYS A 619 73.85 -22.15 -44.25
CA LYS A 619 75.15 -22.77 -43.92
C LYS A 619 75.13 -24.28 -44.19
N ILE A 620 74.07 -24.97 -43.73
CA ILE A 620 73.89 -26.42 -43.96
C ILE A 620 73.84 -26.73 -45.46
N LYS A 621 73.12 -25.92 -46.26
CA LYS A 621 73.07 -26.07 -47.73
C LYS A 621 74.44 -25.93 -48.38
N LYS A 622 75.29 -25.00 -47.91
CA LYS A 622 76.68 -24.85 -48.40
C LYS A 622 77.55 -26.06 -48.04
N GLU A 623 77.38 -26.63 -46.85
CA GLU A 623 78.10 -27.83 -46.39
C GLU A 623 77.63 -29.11 -47.10
N LEU A 624 76.39 -29.15 -47.60
CA LEU A 624 75.85 -30.25 -48.41
C LEU A 624 76.38 -30.27 -49.86
N MET A 625 76.76 -29.12 -50.43
CA MET A 625 77.20 -29.00 -51.84
C MET A 625 78.35 -29.96 -52.26
N PRO A 626 79.42 -30.16 -51.47
CA PRO A 626 80.54 -31.05 -51.83
C PRO A 626 80.14 -32.53 -51.87
N PHE A 627 79.26 -32.96 -50.96
CA PHE A 627 78.72 -34.33 -50.95
C PHE A 627 77.81 -34.57 -52.15
N MET A 628 76.99 -33.57 -52.49
CA MET A 628 76.10 -33.60 -53.66
C MET A 628 76.86 -33.83 -54.98
N ALA A 629 78.07 -33.25 -55.14
CA ALA A 629 78.86 -33.38 -56.36
C ALA A 629 79.47 -34.79 -56.61
N LYS A 630 79.50 -35.68 -55.60
CA LYS A 630 80.10 -37.03 -55.69
C LYS A 630 79.11 -38.16 -56.01
N VAL A 631 77.80 -37.91 -55.96
CA VAL A 631 76.76 -38.95 -56.09
C VAL A 631 76.32 -39.10 -57.55
N LYS A 632 76.58 -40.26 -58.20
CA LYS A 632 76.15 -40.50 -59.60
C LYS A 632 74.62 -40.53 -59.81
N LEU A 633 73.83 -40.77 -58.77
CA LEU A 633 72.35 -40.83 -58.76
C LEU A 633 71.71 -39.65 -57.98
N GLN A 634 72.37 -38.48 -57.99
CA GLN A 634 72.05 -37.31 -57.16
C GLN A 634 70.60 -36.83 -57.27
N ASP A 635 70.04 -36.81 -58.48
CA ASP A 635 68.70 -36.25 -58.70
C ASP A 635 67.57 -37.13 -58.16
N GLU A 636 67.73 -38.46 -58.17
CA GLU A 636 66.71 -39.38 -57.67
C GLU A 636 66.64 -39.36 -56.14
N LEU A 637 67.80 -39.37 -55.47
CA LEU A 637 67.86 -39.34 -54.01
C LEU A 637 67.39 -37.99 -53.45
N LYS A 638 67.73 -36.87 -54.13
CA LYS A 638 67.22 -35.54 -53.81
C LYS A 638 65.69 -35.45 -53.96
N LYS A 639 65.13 -36.05 -55.02
CA LYS A 639 63.66 -36.11 -55.21
C LYS A 639 62.97 -36.93 -54.12
N LYS A 640 63.53 -38.07 -53.70
CA LYS A 640 62.95 -38.92 -52.64
C LYS A 640 63.02 -38.27 -51.26
N ASN A 641 64.15 -37.68 -50.89
CA ASN A 641 64.28 -36.97 -49.61
C ASN A 641 63.38 -35.73 -49.55
N LYS A 642 63.23 -35.01 -50.67
CA LYS A 642 62.26 -33.92 -50.78
C LYS A 642 60.82 -34.44 -50.59
N ALA A 643 60.46 -35.55 -51.23
CA ALA A 643 59.13 -36.17 -51.03
C ALA A 643 58.88 -36.60 -49.58
N ILE A 644 59.88 -37.17 -48.90
CA ILE A 644 59.79 -37.51 -47.45
C ILE A 644 59.56 -36.25 -46.63
N SER A 645 60.30 -35.18 -46.89
CA SER A 645 60.15 -33.90 -46.19
C SER A 645 58.77 -33.28 -46.44
N ASP A 646 58.28 -33.30 -47.68
CA ASP A 646 56.96 -32.78 -48.05
C ASP A 646 55.82 -33.54 -47.33
N GLU A 647 55.91 -34.88 -47.24
CA GLU A 647 54.94 -35.70 -46.50
C GLU A 647 55.05 -35.53 -44.97
N GLN A 648 56.26 -35.39 -44.43
CA GLN A 648 56.47 -35.11 -43.00
C GLN A 648 55.89 -33.74 -42.60
N ASN A 649 56.01 -32.75 -43.48
CA ASN A 649 55.39 -31.44 -43.31
C ASN A 649 53.85 -31.52 -43.31
N LYS A 650 53.25 -32.37 -44.15
CA LYS A 650 51.79 -32.63 -44.10
C LYS A 650 51.38 -33.23 -42.75
N LEU A 651 52.13 -34.21 -42.24
CA LEU A 651 51.85 -34.84 -40.94
C LEU A 651 51.92 -33.83 -39.78
N ASN A 652 52.91 -32.93 -39.81
CA ASN A 652 53.03 -31.87 -38.80
C ASN A 652 51.85 -30.88 -38.87
N LYS A 653 51.38 -30.53 -40.07
CA LYS A 653 50.18 -29.71 -40.26
C LYS A 653 48.92 -30.38 -39.72
N ILE A 654 48.74 -31.69 -39.98
CA ILE A 654 47.63 -32.47 -39.42
C ILE A 654 47.64 -32.42 -37.88
N ASN A 655 48.81 -32.61 -37.26
CA ASN A 655 48.94 -32.56 -35.80
C ASN A 655 48.59 -31.18 -35.23
N LEU A 656 48.98 -30.10 -35.92
CA LEU A 656 48.64 -28.73 -35.52
C LEU A 656 47.12 -28.47 -35.62
N GLU A 657 46.51 -28.87 -36.73
CA GLU A 657 45.05 -28.76 -36.92
C GLU A 657 44.27 -29.62 -35.91
N LYS A 658 44.78 -30.80 -35.51
CA LYS A 658 44.18 -31.60 -34.42
C LYS A 658 44.21 -30.88 -33.07
N LYS A 659 45.33 -30.24 -32.71
CA LYS A 659 45.41 -29.41 -31.48
C LYS A 659 44.42 -28.24 -31.53
N LYS A 660 44.30 -27.61 -32.70
CA LYS A 660 43.32 -26.54 -32.94
C LYS A 660 41.88 -27.06 -32.80
N LEU A 661 41.58 -28.23 -33.35
CA LEU A 661 40.27 -28.90 -33.23
C LEU A 661 39.90 -29.17 -31.77
N GLU A 662 40.83 -29.72 -30.99
CA GLU A 662 40.65 -29.97 -29.54
C GLU A 662 40.32 -28.66 -28.80
N SER A 663 41.09 -27.60 -29.05
CA SER A 663 40.87 -26.29 -28.42
C SER A 663 39.52 -25.66 -28.79
N LYS A 664 39.06 -25.84 -30.03
CA LYS A 664 37.77 -25.32 -30.51
C LYS A 664 36.60 -26.12 -29.95
N LYS A 665 36.74 -27.43 -29.78
CA LYS A 665 35.73 -28.28 -29.11
C LYS A 665 35.59 -27.92 -27.63
N ASP A 666 36.70 -27.69 -26.92
CA ASP A 666 36.67 -27.19 -25.54
C ASP A 666 36.00 -25.81 -25.45
N LEU A 667 36.31 -24.89 -26.37
CA LEU A 667 35.67 -23.58 -26.43
C LEU A 667 34.16 -23.68 -26.70
N TYR A 668 33.73 -24.57 -27.59
CA TYR A 668 32.31 -24.81 -27.89
C TYR A 668 31.53 -25.28 -26.66
N GLU A 669 32.08 -26.22 -25.89
CA GLU A 669 31.43 -26.69 -24.65
C GLU A 669 31.41 -25.62 -23.55
N LYS A 670 32.47 -24.80 -23.45
CA LYS A 670 32.49 -23.63 -22.56
C LYS A 670 31.43 -22.60 -22.92
N GLU A 671 31.25 -22.31 -24.21
CA GLU A 671 30.26 -21.33 -24.68
C GLU A 671 28.82 -21.80 -24.44
N LYS A 672 28.53 -23.10 -24.66
CA LYS A 672 27.24 -23.70 -24.28
C LYS A 672 26.96 -23.51 -22.79
N LYS A 673 27.94 -23.83 -21.95
CA LYS A 673 27.81 -23.68 -20.50
C LYS A 673 27.56 -22.22 -20.11
N TYR A 674 28.28 -21.29 -20.71
CA TYR A 674 28.12 -19.85 -20.47
C TYR A 674 26.73 -19.33 -20.83
N LEU A 675 26.14 -19.81 -21.94
CA LEU A 675 24.76 -19.48 -22.32
C LEU A 675 23.73 -19.95 -21.28
N ILE A 676 23.86 -21.19 -20.79
CA ILE A 676 23.01 -21.72 -19.72
C ILE A 676 23.20 -20.96 -18.41
N GLU A 677 24.45 -20.63 -18.05
CA GLU A 677 24.76 -19.80 -16.88
C GLU A 677 24.16 -18.39 -17.01
N THR A 678 24.17 -17.80 -18.21
CA THR A 678 23.56 -16.49 -18.50
C THR A 678 22.04 -16.54 -18.33
N TYR A 679 21.38 -17.57 -18.86
CA TYR A 679 19.95 -17.79 -18.66
C TYR A 679 19.60 -18.04 -17.19
N GLN A 680 20.41 -18.82 -16.48
CA GLN A 680 20.28 -19.01 -15.04
C GLN A 680 20.41 -17.70 -14.25
N GLN A 681 21.30 -16.80 -14.66
CA GLN A 681 21.39 -15.48 -14.04
C GLN A 681 20.10 -14.68 -14.21
N ILE A 682 19.44 -14.74 -15.37
CA ILE A 682 18.13 -14.09 -15.56
C ILE A 682 17.14 -14.62 -14.54
N PHE A 683 17.01 -15.95 -14.43
CA PHE A 683 16.12 -16.60 -13.44
C PHE A 683 16.46 -16.18 -12.00
N ASN A 684 17.75 -16.12 -11.65
CA ASN A 684 18.20 -15.69 -10.33
C ASN A 684 17.83 -14.21 -10.05
N VAL A 685 17.95 -13.32 -11.03
CA VAL A 685 17.55 -11.91 -10.88
C VAL A 685 16.05 -11.79 -10.64
N TYR A 686 15.21 -12.61 -11.29
CA TYR A 686 13.78 -12.67 -10.92
C TYR A 686 13.57 -13.15 -9.48
N GLY A 687 14.40 -14.07 -8.99
CA GLY A 687 14.43 -14.45 -7.56
C GLY A 687 14.82 -13.29 -6.64
N GLU A 688 15.79 -12.46 -7.03
CA GLU A 688 16.15 -11.22 -6.33
C GLU A 688 15.01 -10.19 -6.35
N VAL A 689 14.30 -10.05 -7.47
CA VAL A 689 13.14 -9.16 -7.60
C VAL A 689 12.01 -9.64 -6.70
N ARG A 690 11.69 -10.94 -6.73
CA ARG A 690 10.71 -11.57 -5.83
C ARG A 690 11.00 -11.22 -4.37
N ASN A 691 12.26 -11.28 -3.96
CA ASN A 691 12.66 -10.97 -2.58
C ASN A 691 12.44 -9.49 -2.20
N GLU A 692 12.41 -8.54 -3.14
CA GLU A 692 12.04 -7.15 -2.84
C GLU A 692 10.59 -7.03 -2.36
N PHE A 693 9.70 -7.79 -2.99
CA PHE A 693 8.28 -7.78 -2.66
C PHE A 693 7.94 -8.64 -1.44
N LYS A 694 8.84 -9.54 -1.00
CA LYS A 694 8.62 -10.35 0.20
C LYS A 694 8.39 -9.54 1.48
N ARG A 695 8.90 -8.30 1.53
CA ARG A 695 8.68 -7.38 2.66
C ARG A 695 7.20 -7.05 2.92
N TYR A 696 6.31 -7.36 1.97
CA TYR A 696 4.88 -7.11 2.05
C TYR A 696 4.04 -8.36 2.38
N GLU A 697 4.63 -9.57 2.46
CA GLU A 697 3.85 -10.82 2.63
C GLU A 697 3.02 -10.85 3.93
N ASN A 698 3.50 -10.18 4.99
CA ASN A 698 2.89 -10.16 6.32
C ASN A 698 2.54 -8.73 6.81
N LYS A 699 2.45 -7.75 5.92
CA LYS A 699 2.15 -6.36 6.31
C LYS A 699 0.67 -6.10 6.55
N PHE A 700 -0.20 -6.93 6.00
CA PHE A 700 -1.64 -6.70 6.02
C PHE A 700 -2.32 -7.60 7.03
N GLU A 701 -3.25 -7.02 7.78
CA GLU A 701 -4.17 -7.77 8.61
C GLU A 701 -5.14 -8.54 7.70
N ASP A 702 -5.28 -9.85 7.93
CA ASP A 702 -6.11 -10.80 7.17
C ASP A 702 -5.73 -11.07 5.69
N ILE A 703 -4.84 -10.30 5.07
CA ILE A 703 -4.40 -10.50 3.66
C ILE A 703 -3.00 -11.08 3.63
N SER A 704 -2.83 -12.24 3.01
CA SER A 704 -1.50 -12.80 2.70
C SER A 704 -1.15 -12.54 1.25
N LEU A 705 0.01 -11.92 1.01
CA LEU A 705 0.62 -11.84 -0.31
C LEU A 705 1.73 -12.89 -0.40
N ASN A 706 1.77 -13.68 -1.47
CA ASN A 706 2.89 -14.58 -1.76
C ASN A 706 3.35 -14.31 -3.19
N VAL A 707 4.61 -13.91 -3.33
CA VAL A 707 5.20 -13.57 -4.63
C VAL A 707 6.03 -14.74 -5.10
N LEU A 708 5.75 -15.25 -6.30
CA LEU A 708 6.49 -16.34 -6.94
C LEU A 708 7.13 -15.83 -8.24
N VAL A 709 8.23 -16.48 -8.64
CA VAL A 709 8.75 -16.32 -10.00
C VAL A 709 7.87 -17.19 -10.89
N GLY A 710 7.15 -16.57 -11.81
CA GLY A 710 6.33 -17.27 -12.78
C GLY A 710 7.01 -17.40 -14.13
N PHE A 711 6.37 -18.12 -15.03
CA PHE A 711 6.84 -18.39 -16.39
C PHE A 711 5.63 -18.46 -17.31
N ASN A 712 5.68 -17.77 -18.44
CA ASN A 712 4.61 -17.76 -19.43
C ASN A 712 4.63 -19.06 -20.25
N GLU A 713 4.10 -20.14 -19.66
CA GLU A 713 4.02 -21.47 -20.26
C GLU A 713 3.32 -21.44 -21.62
N LYS A 714 2.23 -20.67 -21.74
CA LYS A 714 1.45 -20.58 -22.97
C LYS A 714 2.31 -20.05 -24.12
N VAL A 715 2.95 -18.89 -23.91
CA VAL A 715 3.82 -18.27 -24.93
C VAL A 715 5.03 -19.16 -25.23
N PHE A 716 5.64 -19.79 -24.22
CA PHE A 716 6.78 -20.68 -24.46
C PHE A 716 6.39 -21.93 -25.28
N ASN A 717 5.24 -22.54 -24.98
CA ASN A 717 4.76 -23.69 -25.75
C ASN A 717 4.44 -23.30 -27.20
N GLU A 718 3.72 -22.19 -27.40
CA GLU A 718 3.35 -21.69 -28.73
C GLU A 718 4.59 -21.25 -29.55
N GLU A 719 5.48 -20.44 -28.97
CA GLU A 719 6.60 -19.83 -29.68
C GLU A 719 7.86 -20.71 -29.78
N VAL A 720 8.02 -21.71 -28.92
CA VAL A 720 9.23 -22.57 -28.89
C VAL A 720 8.89 -24.01 -29.26
N ILE A 721 8.08 -24.67 -28.42
CA ILE A 721 7.81 -26.11 -28.56
C ILE A 721 7.08 -26.39 -29.87
N ASP A 722 6.01 -25.67 -30.15
CA ASP A 722 5.16 -25.88 -31.33
C ASP A 722 5.76 -25.27 -32.60
N ALA A 723 6.32 -24.06 -32.49
CA ALA A 723 6.81 -23.32 -33.66
C ALA A 723 8.17 -23.78 -34.18
N PHE A 724 9.07 -24.29 -33.33
CA PHE A 724 10.45 -24.61 -33.74
C PHE A 724 10.83 -26.07 -33.65
N LEU A 725 10.26 -26.87 -32.74
CA LEU A 725 10.82 -28.17 -32.37
C LEU A 725 10.00 -29.37 -32.85
N ASN A 726 10.68 -30.45 -33.24
CA ASN A 726 10.01 -31.70 -33.57
C ASN A 726 9.58 -32.46 -32.29
N LYS A 727 8.28 -32.51 -32.01
CA LYS A 727 7.71 -33.15 -30.81
C LYS A 727 8.16 -34.59 -30.56
N ARG A 728 8.40 -35.39 -31.62
CA ARG A 728 8.84 -36.80 -31.46
C ARG A 728 10.27 -36.90 -30.96
N ASP A 729 11.14 -35.98 -31.37
CA ASP A 729 12.54 -35.97 -30.96
C ASP A 729 12.67 -35.43 -29.52
N ILE A 730 11.82 -34.49 -29.11
CA ILE A 730 11.75 -34.00 -27.73
C ILE A 730 11.55 -35.18 -26.75
N LYS A 731 10.54 -36.02 -26.98
CA LYS A 731 10.25 -37.17 -26.10
C LYS A 731 11.39 -38.20 -26.02
N ARG A 732 12.21 -38.31 -27.09
CA ARG A 732 13.34 -39.25 -27.13
C ARG A 732 14.58 -38.74 -26.41
N ASN A 733 14.75 -37.42 -26.33
CA ASN A 733 15.99 -36.80 -25.85
C ASN A 733 15.85 -36.08 -24.51
N ILE A 734 14.62 -35.78 -24.05
CA ILE A 734 14.36 -35.06 -22.80
C ILE A 734 13.79 -36.00 -21.75
N SER A 735 14.52 -36.16 -20.64
CA SER A 735 14.16 -37.07 -19.53
C SER A 735 13.86 -36.35 -18.21
N SER A 736 14.22 -35.06 -18.10
CA SER A 736 14.04 -34.26 -16.88
C SER A 736 12.57 -34.03 -16.47
N ILE A 737 11.60 -34.25 -17.38
CA ILE A 737 10.18 -33.99 -17.14
C ILE A 737 9.31 -35.15 -17.64
N SER A 738 8.25 -35.45 -16.90
CA SER A 738 7.18 -36.35 -17.34
C SER A 738 6.16 -35.57 -18.16
N TRP A 739 6.16 -35.78 -19.47
CA TRP A 739 5.16 -35.21 -20.37
C TRP A 739 3.77 -35.76 -20.06
N LYS A 740 2.77 -34.88 -19.95
CA LYS A 740 1.35 -35.26 -20.08
C LYS A 740 1.01 -35.46 -21.56
N ASP A 741 -0.16 -36.02 -21.86
CA ASP A 741 -0.53 -36.60 -23.17
C ASP A 741 -0.36 -35.68 -24.41
N GLU A 742 -0.17 -34.36 -24.25
CA GLU A 742 -0.11 -33.37 -25.34
C GLU A 742 1.27 -32.71 -25.61
N TYR A 743 2.36 -33.17 -24.99
CA TYR A 743 3.72 -32.61 -25.17
C TYR A 743 3.87 -31.13 -24.74
N GLU A 744 3.05 -30.67 -23.80
CA GLU A 744 3.15 -29.32 -23.23
C GLU A 744 4.17 -29.26 -22.09
N TYR A 745 4.97 -28.21 -22.09
CA TYR A 745 5.85 -27.87 -20.98
C TYR A 745 5.06 -27.16 -19.88
N HIS A 746 5.18 -27.69 -18.65
CA HIS A 746 4.69 -27.03 -17.44
C HIS A 746 5.87 -26.61 -16.57
N PHE A 747 5.81 -25.39 -16.06
CA PHE A 747 6.91 -24.78 -15.33
C PHE A 747 7.02 -25.37 -13.92
N ASP A 748 8.18 -25.95 -13.62
CA ASP A 748 8.60 -26.35 -12.29
C ASP A 748 9.93 -25.65 -11.98
N PRO A 749 9.96 -24.69 -11.05
CA PRO A 749 11.18 -23.95 -10.70
C PRO A 749 12.39 -24.84 -10.39
N ASN A 750 12.16 -26.03 -9.85
CA ASN A 750 13.24 -26.95 -9.46
C ASN A 750 13.81 -27.75 -10.64
N LYS A 751 13.03 -27.92 -11.70
CA LYS A 751 13.41 -28.72 -12.89
C LYS A 751 13.62 -27.88 -14.14
N HIS A 752 13.26 -26.60 -14.11
CA HIS A 752 13.28 -25.72 -15.27
C HIS A 752 14.68 -25.60 -15.88
N LEU A 753 15.71 -25.33 -15.08
CA LEU A 753 17.08 -25.19 -15.60
C LEU A 753 17.64 -26.49 -16.20
N SER A 754 17.34 -27.64 -15.60
CA SER A 754 17.72 -28.93 -16.18
C SER A 754 17.04 -29.17 -17.53
N PHE A 755 15.75 -28.84 -17.62
CA PHE A 755 15.00 -28.96 -18.87
C PHE A 755 15.53 -28.03 -19.96
N ILE A 756 15.76 -26.75 -19.64
CA ILE A 756 16.30 -25.77 -20.60
C ILE A 756 17.70 -26.18 -21.07
N SER A 757 18.55 -26.69 -20.17
CA SER A 757 19.87 -27.22 -20.52
C SER A 757 19.78 -28.44 -21.46
N GLU A 758 18.91 -29.42 -21.15
CA GLU A 758 18.70 -30.60 -21.99
C GLU A 758 18.20 -30.23 -23.40
N ILE A 759 17.16 -29.38 -23.48
CA ILE A 759 16.54 -29.00 -24.76
C ILE A 759 17.45 -28.12 -25.61
N PHE A 760 18.16 -27.16 -24.99
CA PHE A 760 19.14 -26.33 -25.67
C PHE A 760 20.28 -27.16 -26.26
N ASN A 761 20.91 -28.02 -25.45
CA ASN A 761 22.00 -28.87 -25.89
C ASN A 761 21.55 -29.84 -26.99
N ALA A 762 20.36 -30.43 -26.86
CA ALA A 762 19.83 -31.35 -27.86
C ALA A 762 19.52 -30.67 -29.21
N VAL A 763 19.09 -29.41 -29.21
CA VAL A 763 18.88 -28.62 -30.45
C VAL A 763 20.21 -28.23 -31.08
N VAL A 764 21.14 -27.72 -30.27
CA VAL A 764 22.46 -27.27 -30.73
C VAL A 764 23.29 -28.45 -31.27
N ASP A 765 23.19 -29.64 -30.67
CA ASP A 765 23.86 -30.86 -31.12
C ASP A 765 23.06 -31.64 -32.18
N GLU A 766 21.98 -31.06 -32.72
CA GLU A 766 21.16 -31.63 -33.80
C GLU A 766 20.48 -32.98 -33.45
N LYS A 767 20.36 -33.30 -32.14
CA LYS A 767 19.60 -34.46 -31.64
C LYS A 767 18.09 -34.23 -31.71
N ILE A 768 17.64 -32.98 -31.57
CA ILE A 768 16.27 -32.53 -31.83
C ILE A 768 16.26 -31.73 -33.12
N LYS A 769 15.51 -32.22 -34.12
CA LYS A 769 15.38 -31.51 -35.40
C LYS A 769 14.37 -30.38 -35.28
N THR A 770 14.60 -29.30 -36.02
CA THR A 770 13.64 -28.21 -36.16
C THR A 770 12.53 -28.55 -37.16
N VAL A 771 11.40 -27.87 -37.02
CA VAL A 771 10.30 -27.92 -38.00
C VAL A 771 10.77 -27.34 -39.35
N ARG A 772 10.16 -27.76 -40.47
CA ARG A 772 10.56 -27.33 -41.84
C ARG A 772 10.71 -25.79 -41.92
N ASN A 773 11.79 -25.32 -42.54
CA ASN A 773 12.13 -23.90 -42.76
C ASN A 773 12.52 -23.09 -41.51
N ARG A 774 12.89 -23.73 -40.39
CA ARG A 774 13.44 -23.05 -39.21
C ARG A 774 14.89 -23.45 -38.95
N ALA A 775 15.76 -22.48 -38.67
CA ALA A 775 17.15 -22.76 -38.32
C ALA A 775 17.28 -23.16 -36.85
N ALA A 776 18.18 -24.11 -36.54
CA ALA A 776 18.48 -24.49 -35.16
C ALA A 776 19.06 -23.33 -34.33
N LYS A 777 19.73 -22.37 -34.99
CA LYS A 777 20.21 -21.13 -34.37
C LYS A 777 19.07 -20.31 -33.80
N ASP A 778 18.00 -20.10 -34.56
CA ASP A 778 16.84 -19.32 -34.13
C ASP A 778 16.09 -20.04 -32.99
N ALA A 779 15.98 -21.37 -33.07
CA ALA A 779 15.41 -22.19 -32.00
C ALA A 779 16.22 -22.06 -30.70
N ALA A 780 17.56 -22.07 -30.79
CA ALA A 780 18.43 -21.91 -29.62
C ALA A 780 18.28 -20.54 -28.95
N VAL A 781 18.10 -19.46 -29.74
CA VAL A 781 17.77 -18.13 -29.20
C VAL A 781 16.40 -18.15 -28.52
N LYS A 782 15.37 -18.71 -29.19
CA LYS A 782 14.00 -18.76 -28.67
C LYS A 782 13.87 -19.59 -27.38
N ILE A 783 14.63 -20.68 -27.24
CA ILE A 783 14.66 -21.49 -26.00
C ILE A 783 15.17 -20.67 -24.81
N LEU A 784 16.13 -19.78 -25.04
CA LEU A 784 16.79 -18.98 -24.00
C LEU A 784 16.22 -17.56 -23.88
N GLU A 785 15.11 -17.24 -24.57
CA GLU A 785 14.45 -15.95 -24.44
C GLU A 785 13.78 -15.79 -23.05
N ASN A 786 13.50 -14.56 -22.65
CA ASN A 786 12.94 -14.28 -21.33
C ASN A 786 11.41 -14.44 -21.32
N TYR A 787 10.93 -15.55 -20.75
CA TYR A 787 9.50 -15.80 -20.51
C TYR A 787 9.10 -15.69 -19.03
N PHE A 788 9.99 -15.18 -18.17
CA PHE A 788 9.73 -15.06 -16.74
C PHE A 788 8.89 -13.82 -16.40
N ASP A 789 8.02 -13.98 -15.41
CA ASP A 789 7.22 -12.91 -14.82
C ASP A 789 7.20 -13.03 -13.29
N LEU A 790 6.42 -12.16 -12.64
CA LEU A 790 6.11 -12.27 -11.22
C LEU A 790 4.65 -12.67 -11.06
N ASP A 791 4.41 -13.71 -10.28
CA ASP A 791 3.08 -14.19 -9.92
C ASP A 791 2.73 -13.73 -8.51
N PHE A 792 1.76 -12.82 -8.39
CA PHE A 792 1.30 -12.32 -7.10
C PHE A 792 0.08 -13.13 -6.67
N LYS A 793 0.28 -14.08 -5.74
CA LYS A 793 -0.81 -14.85 -5.13
C LYS A 793 -1.32 -14.13 -3.89
N ILE A 794 -2.56 -13.69 -3.95
CA ILE A 794 -3.24 -13.03 -2.82
C ILE A 794 -4.24 -14.02 -2.20
N SER A 795 -4.30 -14.06 -0.87
CA SER A 795 -5.36 -14.73 -0.13
C SER A 795 -5.90 -13.82 0.97
N TYR A 796 -7.18 -13.94 1.29
CA TYR A 796 -7.83 -13.22 2.39
C TYR A 796 -8.48 -14.23 3.34
N LYS A 797 -8.13 -14.19 4.62
CA LYS A 797 -8.59 -15.17 5.64
C LYS A 797 -8.42 -16.63 5.17
N ASN A 798 -7.27 -16.94 4.55
CA ASN A 798 -6.90 -18.24 3.94
C ASN A 798 -7.70 -18.65 2.69
N ASP A 799 -8.53 -17.78 2.14
CA ASP A 799 -9.26 -18.02 0.89
C ASP A 799 -8.47 -17.39 -0.28
N PRO A 800 -8.04 -18.15 -1.31
CA PRO A 800 -7.33 -17.61 -2.47
C PRO A 800 -8.20 -16.66 -3.30
N LEU A 801 -7.62 -15.54 -3.76
CA LEU A 801 -8.35 -14.51 -4.51
C LEU A 801 -9.02 -15.07 -5.79
N ASP A 802 -8.44 -16.06 -6.46
CA ASP A 802 -9.00 -16.70 -7.65
C ASP A 802 -10.30 -17.46 -7.38
N LYS A 803 -10.51 -17.95 -6.15
CA LYS A 803 -11.68 -18.74 -5.73
C LYS A 803 -12.82 -17.92 -5.13
N MET A 804 -12.62 -16.64 -4.87
CA MET A 804 -13.62 -15.75 -4.27
C MET A 804 -14.72 -15.34 -5.26
N SER A 805 -15.86 -14.88 -4.75
CA SER A 805 -16.87 -14.17 -5.55
C SER A 805 -16.32 -12.81 -6.04
N PRO A 806 -16.78 -12.29 -7.20
CA PRO A 806 -16.37 -10.98 -7.71
C PRO A 806 -16.41 -9.86 -6.65
N GLY A 807 -17.50 -9.74 -5.89
CA GLY A 807 -17.62 -8.75 -4.82
C GLY A 807 -16.58 -8.92 -3.71
N LYS A 808 -16.36 -10.16 -3.22
CA LYS A 808 -15.33 -10.41 -2.20
C LYS A 808 -13.92 -10.10 -2.74
N LYS A 809 -13.63 -10.41 -4.01
CA LYS A 809 -12.36 -10.01 -4.67
C LYS A 809 -12.21 -8.50 -4.70
N GLY A 810 -13.25 -7.77 -5.13
CA GLY A 810 -13.26 -6.31 -5.20
C GLY A 810 -12.94 -5.67 -3.85
N LEU A 811 -13.56 -6.15 -2.77
CA LEU A 811 -13.29 -5.68 -1.41
C LEU A 811 -11.83 -5.93 -0.98
N VAL A 812 -11.28 -7.12 -1.26
CA VAL A 812 -9.88 -7.44 -0.92
C VAL A 812 -8.92 -6.54 -1.69
N LEU A 813 -9.19 -6.29 -2.98
CA LEU A 813 -8.39 -5.36 -3.80
C LEU A 813 -8.48 -3.92 -3.28
N LEU A 814 -9.67 -3.47 -2.87
CA LEU A 814 -9.88 -2.16 -2.25
C LEU A 814 -9.06 -2.00 -0.96
N ARG A 815 -9.14 -2.99 -0.06
CA ARG A 815 -8.35 -2.99 1.18
C ARG A 815 -6.85 -3.01 0.88
N PHE A 816 -6.42 -3.87 -0.04
CA PHE A 816 -5.02 -3.98 -0.46
C PHE A 816 -4.48 -2.65 -0.99
N LEU A 817 -5.23 -1.96 -1.86
CA LEU A 817 -4.89 -0.64 -2.40
C LEU A 817 -4.73 0.41 -1.29
N ILE A 818 -5.67 0.45 -0.33
CA ILE A 818 -5.68 1.45 0.73
C ILE A 818 -4.65 1.15 1.84
N ASP A 819 -4.36 -0.12 2.11
CA ASP A 819 -3.40 -0.53 3.14
C ASP A 819 -1.95 -0.53 2.65
N LEU A 820 -1.72 -0.69 1.34
CA LEU A 820 -0.39 -0.53 0.75
C LEU A 820 0.09 0.91 0.66
N SER A 821 -0.84 1.83 0.45
CA SER A 821 -0.55 3.25 0.48
C SER A 821 -0.13 3.67 1.88
N ASN A 822 1.19 3.73 2.12
CA ASN A 822 1.78 4.43 3.28
C ASN A 822 1.46 5.94 3.26
N GLU A 823 0.92 6.44 2.15
CA GLU A 823 0.53 7.84 2.02
C GLU A 823 -0.73 8.15 2.85
N GLU A 824 -0.75 9.32 3.50
CA GLU A 824 -1.86 9.79 4.34
C GLU A 824 -2.88 10.65 3.56
N TRP A 825 -2.73 10.74 2.24
CA TRP A 825 -3.60 11.53 1.35
C TRP A 825 -5.09 11.12 1.47
N PRO A 826 -6.03 12.01 1.14
CA PRO A 826 -7.46 11.71 1.16
C PRO A 826 -7.84 10.51 0.27
N ILE A 827 -8.83 9.74 0.71
CA ILE A 827 -9.42 8.63 -0.04
C ILE A 827 -10.80 9.05 -0.52
N LEU A 828 -11.05 8.98 -1.83
CA LEU A 828 -12.30 9.33 -2.47
C LEU A 828 -12.91 8.08 -3.13
N LEU A 829 -14.07 7.65 -2.64
CA LEU A 829 -14.75 6.42 -3.07
C LEU A 829 -16.11 6.74 -3.68
N ASP A 830 -16.34 6.35 -4.93
CA ASP A 830 -17.63 6.54 -5.60
C ASP A 830 -18.41 5.22 -5.65
N GLN A 831 -19.44 5.11 -4.81
CA GLN A 831 -20.32 3.94 -4.69
C GLN A 831 -19.59 2.59 -4.61
N PRO A 832 -18.64 2.41 -3.66
CA PRO A 832 -17.88 1.17 -3.51
C PRO A 832 -18.75 -0.05 -3.16
N GLU A 833 -20.00 0.17 -2.73
CA GLU A 833 -20.96 -0.88 -2.39
C GLU A 833 -21.65 -1.55 -3.59
N ASP A 834 -21.71 -0.91 -4.77
CA ASP A 834 -22.52 -1.41 -5.90
C ASP A 834 -22.08 -2.83 -6.34
N ASP A 835 -20.81 -3.13 -6.08
CA ASP A 835 -20.13 -4.37 -6.46
C ASP A 835 -20.08 -5.40 -5.31
N LEU A 836 -20.63 -5.07 -4.13
CA LEU A 836 -20.53 -5.86 -2.90
C LEU A 836 -21.90 -6.34 -2.43
N ASP A 837 -21.96 -7.56 -1.89
CA ASP A 837 -23.18 -8.00 -1.20
C ASP A 837 -23.34 -7.27 0.14
N ASN A 838 -24.58 -7.03 0.56
CA ASN A 838 -24.90 -6.28 1.78
C ASN A 838 -24.23 -6.82 3.05
N ARG A 839 -23.96 -8.14 3.10
CA ARG A 839 -23.31 -8.75 4.26
C ARG A 839 -21.82 -8.41 4.26
N SER A 840 -21.12 -8.53 3.13
CA SER A 840 -19.72 -8.10 2.99
C SER A 840 -19.55 -6.60 3.24
N VAL A 841 -20.51 -5.77 2.81
CA VAL A 841 -20.51 -4.33 3.13
C VAL A 841 -20.53 -4.12 4.66
N TYR A 842 -21.43 -4.80 5.36
CA TYR A 842 -21.59 -4.62 6.81
C TYR A 842 -20.44 -5.23 7.62
N ASP A 843 -20.10 -6.50 7.38
CA ASP A 843 -19.15 -7.24 8.21
C ASP A 843 -17.70 -6.75 8.00
N ASP A 844 -17.32 -6.44 6.75
CA ASP A 844 -15.93 -6.12 6.41
C ASP A 844 -15.71 -4.64 6.04
N LEU A 845 -16.51 -4.05 5.13
CA LEU A 845 -16.24 -2.68 4.63
C LEU A 845 -16.51 -1.61 5.70
N VAL A 846 -17.61 -1.71 6.44
CA VAL A 846 -17.93 -0.76 7.53
C VAL A 846 -16.83 -0.74 8.58
N SER A 847 -16.42 -1.92 9.08
CA SER A 847 -15.34 -2.07 10.05
C SER A 847 -14.03 -1.46 9.54
N PHE A 848 -13.70 -1.71 8.28
CA PHE A 848 -12.53 -1.16 7.62
C PHE A 848 -12.57 0.38 7.57
N ILE A 849 -13.69 0.97 7.14
CA ILE A 849 -13.86 2.42 7.07
C ILE A 849 -13.81 3.05 8.47
N LYS A 850 -14.47 2.48 9.48
CA LYS A 850 -14.45 2.96 10.88
C LYS A 850 -13.02 3.04 11.43
N ASN A 851 -12.17 2.08 11.08
CA ASN A 851 -10.78 2.09 11.52
C ASN A 851 -9.91 3.05 10.70
N LYS A 852 -10.10 3.11 9.37
CA LYS A 852 -9.26 3.93 8.50
C LYS A 852 -9.57 5.43 8.60
N LYS A 853 -10.82 5.84 8.85
CA LYS A 853 -11.23 7.26 9.01
C LYS A 853 -10.54 7.98 10.18
N LYS A 854 -10.00 7.23 11.15
CA LYS A 854 -9.21 7.77 12.27
C LYS A 854 -7.83 8.23 11.83
N LYS A 855 -7.26 7.60 10.78
CA LYS A 855 -5.91 7.85 10.28
C LYS A 855 -5.89 8.73 9.03
N ARG A 856 -6.87 8.58 8.13
CA ARG A 856 -6.96 9.31 6.85
C ARG A 856 -8.34 9.93 6.67
N GLN A 857 -8.42 11.02 5.92
CA GLN A 857 -9.69 11.60 5.49
C GLN A 857 -10.30 10.71 4.41
N ILE A 858 -11.60 10.43 4.52
CA ILE A 858 -12.33 9.59 3.57
C ILE A 858 -13.61 10.31 3.14
N ILE A 859 -13.80 10.44 1.82
CA ILE A 859 -15.02 11.00 1.22
C ILE A 859 -15.67 9.90 0.38
N ILE A 860 -16.89 9.48 0.74
CA ILE A 860 -17.59 8.39 0.09
C ILE A 860 -18.91 8.89 -0.49
N VAL A 861 -19.15 8.68 -1.78
CA VAL A 861 -20.50 8.74 -2.35
C VAL A 861 -21.15 7.39 -2.13
N THR A 862 -22.32 7.36 -1.50
CA THR A 862 -23.02 6.11 -1.22
C THR A 862 -24.53 6.27 -1.24
N HIS A 863 -25.21 5.16 -1.48
CA HIS A 863 -26.65 5.00 -1.30
C HIS A 863 -26.98 3.90 -0.28
N ASN A 864 -25.97 3.37 0.43
CA ASN A 864 -26.12 2.33 1.43
C ASN A 864 -26.13 2.92 2.85
N PRO A 865 -27.20 2.74 3.64
CA PRO A 865 -27.27 3.28 4.99
C PRO A 865 -26.20 2.71 5.93
N ASN A 866 -25.66 1.52 5.68
CA ASN A 866 -24.60 0.93 6.50
C ASN A 866 -23.29 1.72 6.42
N LEU A 867 -22.97 2.32 5.26
CA LEU A 867 -21.77 3.15 5.09
C LEU A 867 -21.92 4.57 5.66
N VAL A 868 -23.13 4.94 6.07
CA VAL A 868 -23.43 6.24 6.68
C VAL A 868 -23.67 6.09 8.18
N VAL A 869 -24.66 5.30 8.56
CA VAL A 869 -25.07 5.06 9.94
C VAL A 869 -24.16 4.02 10.60
N GLY A 870 -23.97 2.86 9.96
CA GLY A 870 -23.14 1.78 10.51
C GLY A 870 -21.66 2.14 10.63
N ALA A 871 -21.15 2.96 9.71
CA ALA A 871 -19.77 3.47 9.76
C ALA A 871 -19.59 4.74 10.61
N ASP A 872 -20.67 5.22 11.26
CA ASP A 872 -20.70 6.40 12.12
C ASP A 872 -20.13 7.65 11.43
N ALA A 873 -20.69 8.05 10.29
CA ALA A 873 -20.18 9.17 9.51
C ALA A 873 -20.21 10.48 10.31
N GLU A 874 -19.04 11.15 10.42
CA GLU A 874 -18.95 12.43 11.10
C GLU A 874 -19.67 13.55 10.32
N GLN A 875 -19.70 13.44 8.99
CA GLN A 875 -20.40 14.39 8.13
C GLN A 875 -21.21 13.67 7.05
N VAL A 876 -22.44 14.14 6.84
CA VAL A 876 -23.28 13.76 5.72
C VAL A 876 -23.57 15.00 4.89
N ILE A 877 -23.24 14.94 3.60
CA ILE A 877 -23.59 15.94 2.58
C ILE A 877 -24.79 15.41 1.81
N VAL A 878 -25.91 16.11 1.87
CA VAL A 878 -27.14 15.75 1.15
C VAL A 878 -27.25 16.59 -0.11
N ALA A 879 -27.22 15.93 -1.26
CA ALA A 879 -27.33 16.55 -2.57
C ALA A 879 -28.77 16.44 -3.11
N ASN A 880 -29.33 17.55 -3.60
CA ASN A 880 -30.61 17.56 -4.30
C ASN A 880 -30.52 18.31 -5.63
N GLN A 881 -31.27 17.81 -6.62
CA GLN A 881 -31.43 18.47 -7.90
C GLN A 881 -32.89 18.88 -8.11
N GLU A 882 -33.10 20.13 -8.50
CA GLU A 882 -34.43 20.65 -8.85
C GLU A 882 -35.00 19.97 -10.10
N GLY A 883 -36.32 19.76 -10.12
CA GLY A 883 -37.06 19.28 -11.28
C GLY A 883 -37.04 17.76 -11.52
N GLN A 884 -36.40 16.97 -10.66
CA GLN A 884 -36.40 15.50 -10.76
C GLN A 884 -37.75 14.88 -10.35
N GLU A 885 -38.33 15.36 -9.24
CA GLU A 885 -39.58 14.84 -8.67
C GLU A 885 -40.40 15.99 -8.07
N LYS A 886 -41.73 15.85 -8.08
CA LYS A 886 -42.65 16.85 -7.53
C LYS A 886 -42.43 17.00 -6.01
N GLY A 887 -42.19 18.22 -5.53
CA GLY A 887 -41.98 18.52 -4.10
C GLY A 887 -40.52 18.41 -3.62
N ARG A 888 -39.55 18.32 -4.54
CA ARG A 888 -38.11 18.39 -4.27
C ARG A 888 -37.49 19.70 -4.77
N ASP A 889 -38.17 20.81 -4.51
CA ASP A 889 -37.74 22.13 -4.97
C ASP A 889 -36.46 22.57 -4.23
N ASN A 890 -35.56 23.24 -4.95
CA ASN A 890 -34.37 23.88 -4.38
C ASN A 890 -34.67 25.34 -4.04
N LYS A 891 -33.75 26.03 -3.35
CA LYS A 891 -33.93 27.47 -3.08
C LYS A 891 -33.69 28.33 -4.30
N LYS A 892 -32.61 28.05 -5.04
CA LYS A 892 -32.13 28.94 -6.11
C LYS A 892 -31.42 28.21 -7.24
N PHE A 893 -30.62 27.19 -6.94
CA PHE A 893 -29.74 26.55 -7.93
C PHE A 893 -30.25 25.17 -8.34
N LYS A 894 -29.91 24.76 -9.56
CA LYS A 894 -30.28 23.44 -10.09
C LYS A 894 -29.77 22.31 -9.20
N PHE A 895 -28.53 22.40 -8.72
CA PHE A 895 -27.94 21.50 -7.75
C PHE A 895 -27.67 22.26 -6.46
N GLU A 896 -28.14 21.74 -5.32
CA GLU A 896 -27.88 22.30 -4.00
C GLU A 896 -27.41 21.21 -3.04
N TYR A 897 -26.62 21.63 -2.05
CA TYR A 897 -26.02 20.77 -1.05
C TYR A 897 -26.23 21.38 0.33
N ILE A 898 -26.51 20.53 1.31
CA ILE A 898 -26.45 20.86 2.74
C ILE A 898 -25.59 19.81 3.44
N SER A 899 -25.02 20.15 4.59
CA SER A 899 -24.17 19.24 5.32
C SER A 899 -24.32 19.39 6.83
N GLY A 900 -24.02 18.32 7.54
CA GLY A 900 -24.00 18.28 9.00
C GLY A 900 -23.83 16.85 9.52
N ALA A 901 -23.94 16.69 10.84
CA ALA A 901 -23.85 15.39 11.50
C ALA A 901 -25.19 14.64 11.49
N LEU A 902 -25.17 13.34 11.78
CA LEU A 902 -26.39 12.53 11.90
C LEU A 902 -27.30 13.01 13.04
N GLU A 903 -26.74 13.60 14.09
CA GLU A 903 -27.49 14.22 15.19
C GLU A 903 -28.19 15.54 14.83
N ASN A 904 -27.95 16.12 13.65
CA ASN A 904 -28.71 17.28 13.19
C ASN A 904 -30.13 16.84 12.81
N SER A 905 -31.11 17.21 13.64
CA SER A 905 -32.49 16.78 13.44
C SER A 905 -33.51 17.89 13.69
N PHE A 906 -34.36 18.09 12.70
CA PHE A 906 -35.54 18.95 12.75
C PHE A 906 -36.44 18.65 11.55
N GLU A 907 -37.69 19.07 11.61
CA GLU A 907 -38.59 19.07 10.45
C GLU A 907 -39.49 20.30 10.51
N LEU A 908 -39.53 21.05 9.41
CA LEU A 908 -40.35 22.25 9.28
C LEU A 908 -41.56 21.96 8.39
N PRO A 909 -42.73 22.56 8.68
CA PRO A 909 -43.85 22.55 7.76
C PRO A 909 -43.49 23.20 6.42
N GLU A 910 -44.03 22.67 5.32
CA GLU A 910 -43.80 23.21 3.96
C GLU A 910 -44.17 24.70 3.84
N ALA A 911 -45.19 25.14 4.57
CA ALA A 911 -45.59 26.53 4.62
C ALA A 911 -44.49 27.48 5.17
N LYS A 912 -43.57 26.95 6.01
CA LYS A 912 -42.44 27.71 6.56
C LYS A 912 -41.19 27.61 5.67
N GLN A 913 -40.99 26.49 4.99
CA GLN A 913 -39.84 26.28 4.11
C GLN A 913 -40.23 25.34 2.96
N LYS A 914 -40.18 25.85 1.73
CA LYS A 914 -40.49 25.07 0.52
C LYS A 914 -39.33 24.19 0.07
N ALA A 915 -38.09 24.69 0.18
CA ALA A 915 -36.94 23.98 -0.33
C ALA A 915 -36.65 22.72 0.50
N ILE A 916 -36.63 21.55 -0.13
CA ILE A 916 -36.62 20.25 0.56
C ILE A 916 -35.41 20.09 1.47
N LEU A 917 -34.22 20.49 1.01
CA LEU A 917 -32.99 20.38 1.79
C LEU A 917 -33.09 21.16 3.12
N PHE A 918 -33.63 22.38 3.08
CA PHE A 918 -33.70 23.24 4.26
C PHE A 918 -34.93 22.99 5.15
N ARG A 919 -35.83 22.11 4.71
CA ARG A 919 -37.05 21.76 5.45
C ARG A 919 -36.79 20.69 6.53
N LYS A 920 -35.75 19.89 6.36
CA LYS A 920 -35.44 18.71 7.20
C LYS A 920 -33.98 18.73 7.65
N GLY A 921 -33.73 18.18 8.84
CA GLY A 921 -32.37 17.92 9.32
C GLY A 921 -31.70 16.74 8.60
N ILE A 922 -30.41 16.58 8.82
CA ILE A 922 -29.60 15.52 8.20
C ILE A 922 -30.17 14.13 8.54
N ARG A 923 -30.56 13.87 9.79
CA ARG A 923 -31.17 12.59 10.21
C ARG A 923 -32.36 12.21 9.34
N GLN A 924 -33.26 13.17 9.13
CA GLN A 924 -34.48 12.98 8.34
C GLN A 924 -34.14 12.70 6.87
N HIS A 925 -33.16 13.42 6.30
CA HIS A 925 -32.70 13.17 4.92
C HIS A 925 -32.07 11.79 4.76
N VAL A 926 -31.22 11.36 5.70
CA VAL A 926 -30.61 10.02 5.68
C VAL A 926 -31.70 8.94 5.66
N CYS A 927 -32.68 9.04 6.57
CA CYS A 927 -33.78 8.07 6.64
C CYS A 927 -34.66 8.09 5.37
N GLU A 928 -35.00 9.27 4.84
CA GLU A 928 -35.81 9.38 3.63
C GLU A 928 -35.09 8.86 2.38
N VAL A 929 -33.84 9.27 2.18
CA VAL A 929 -33.07 9.00 0.96
C VAL A 929 -32.55 7.56 0.91
N LEU A 930 -32.06 7.03 2.03
CA LEU A 930 -31.40 5.71 2.06
C LEU A 930 -32.36 4.59 2.47
N GLU A 931 -33.37 4.89 3.30
CA GLU A 931 -34.23 3.87 3.90
C GLU A 931 -35.69 3.91 3.44
N GLY A 932 -36.08 4.93 2.66
CA GLY A 932 -37.45 5.14 2.20
C GLY A 932 -38.35 5.80 3.24
N GLY A 933 -37.76 6.39 4.29
CA GLY A 933 -38.43 7.14 5.35
C GLY A 933 -38.88 6.29 6.54
N GLN A 934 -39.20 6.98 7.64
CA GLN A 934 -39.53 6.37 8.93
C GLN A 934 -40.67 5.34 8.84
N ILE A 935 -41.72 5.64 8.08
CA ILE A 935 -42.88 4.73 7.91
C ILE A 935 -42.44 3.41 7.26
N ALA A 936 -41.50 3.45 6.31
CA ALA A 936 -40.99 2.24 5.67
C ALA A 936 -40.16 1.40 6.65
N PHE A 937 -39.34 2.06 7.47
CA PHE A 937 -38.56 1.42 8.52
C PHE A 937 -39.46 0.73 9.57
N GLU A 938 -40.43 1.45 10.13
CA GLU A 938 -41.38 0.90 11.12
C GLU A 938 -42.22 -0.26 10.56
N LYS A 939 -42.61 -0.19 9.28
CA LYS A 939 -43.33 -1.30 8.62
C LYS A 939 -42.45 -2.53 8.47
N ARG A 940 -41.15 -2.38 8.19
CA ARG A 940 -40.19 -3.48 8.14
C ARG A 940 -40.01 -4.10 9.51
N GLU A 941 -39.76 -3.28 10.53
CA GLU A 941 -39.64 -3.72 11.93
C GLU A 941 -40.86 -4.55 12.36
N LYS A 942 -42.08 -4.00 12.17
CA LYS A 942 -43.34 -4.69 12.49
C LYS A 942 -43.51 -6.02 11.74
N LYS A 943 -43.10 -6.09 10.46
CA LYS A 943 -43.21 -7.31 9.65
C LYS A 943 -42.17 -8.37 10.03
N TYR A 944 -40.94 -7.97 10.37
CA TYR A 944 -39.91 -8.88 10.84
C TYR A 944 -40.19 -9.38 12.26
N GLY A 945 -41.05 -8.70 13.01
CA GLY A 945 -41.36 -9.04 14.39
C GLY A 945 -40.23 -8.70 15.36
N PHE A 946 -39.30 -7.83 14.94
CA PHE A 946 -38.28 -7.30 15.84
C PHE A 946 -38.97 -6.42 16.88
N ARG A 947 -38.69 -6.67 18.15
CA ARG A 947 -38.96 -5.73 19.24
C ARG A 947 -37.62 -5.24 19.72
N ILE A 948 -37.21 -4.06 19.26
CA ILE A 948 -35.99 -3.44 19.76
C ILE A 948 -36.36 -2.85 21.13
N SER A 949 -35.81 -3.44 22.19
CA SER A 949 -36.06 -3.10 23.60
C SER A 949 -35.12 -2.03 24.13
#